data_AF-A0A412TUA5-F1
#
_entry.id   AF-A0A412TUA5-F1
#
_cell.length_a   1.000
_cell.length_b   1.000
_cell.length_c   1.000
_cell.angle_alpha   90.00
_cell.angle_beta   90.00
_cell.angle_gamma   90.00
#
_symmetry.space_group_name_H-M   'P 1'
#
loop_
_entity.id
_entity.type
_entity.pdbx_description
1 polymer ?
#
loop_
_entity_poly.entity_id
_entity_poly.type
_entity_poly.pdbx_seq_one_letter_code
_entity_poly.pdbx_strand_id
1 'polypeptide(L)'
;MITKNYIAKGEGANRFEKVPVRIYEKPSEAVKAVAREIANLIRTNADKSEKCVLGLATGSSPIKLYEELVRMHREEGLSFKNVVSFNLDEYLPMPKESEQSYHYFMHHHLFDHIDIDPKNIHIPDGTLKAEEIENFCKEYERQIEAAGGIDIQVLGIGRTGHIGFNEPGSPLTSKTRMVYLDDLTIKDAAGDFGGMENVPSRAITMGVGTIMKARKVILLAWGEKKASIIKATVEGSVSDAVPATFLQVHPNVQFVIDESAAEELTRANQPWLVSKVQWNDKLIRKAVIWLCQKVKKPILKVENKDYIDNGMTDLIKTFGSANKVNIQVFNDLQHTITGWPGGKPNADDSTRPERAYPYPKRILIFSPHPDDDVISMGGTFARLVEQGHEVHVAYQTSGSIAVFDDYIYQQMDIATSFTKLVDGDLPAMENAFLQIKQAIANRKPGDEEARYLLQFKAALRRAEARGACRFIGVPEERVHFLNLPFYETGKVKKNPLSQADVDIIVDLLRKVQPHQIYAAGDLADPHGTHGVCLDAILRAYNIIDRDEWFKDCNTWWYRGAWMEWEVEKVDMAVPISPAELSIKRKAIYKHGSQNNGPAFPGDDPREFWQRAEDRNRNTADLYNRLGMAEYEAMEVFTRYKHDHGDSLK
;
A
#
# COMPACT_ATOMS: atom_id res chain seq x y z
N MET A 1 -5.46 -12.74 -4.23
CA MET A 1 -6.55 -13.22 -3.35
C MET A 1 -7.79 -12.32 -3.29
N ILE A 2 -7.80 -11.11 -3.86
CA ILE A 2 -9.01 -10.27 -3.96
C ILE A 2 -9.41 -10.20 -5.44
N THR A 3 -10.17 -11.19 -5.90
CA THR A 3 -10.43 -11.50 -7.32
C THR A 3 -9.14 -11.74 -8.12
N LYS A 4 -9.02 -12.86 -8.83
CA LYS A 4 -7.99 -12.94 -9.88
C LYS A 4 -8.27 -11.76 -10.82
N ASN A 5 -7.41 -10.74 -10.82
CA ASN A 5 -7.53 -9.64 -11.76
C ASN A 5 -7.62 -10.32 -13.13
N TYR A 6 -8.70 -10.07 -13.86
CA TYR A 6 -8.82 -10.66 -15.18
C TYR A 6 -7.76 -9.99 -16.05
N ILE A 7 -6.62 -10.64 -16.20
CA ILE A 7 -5.53 -10.20 -17.05
C ILE A 7 -5.62 -11.03 -18.32
N ALA A 8 -5.94 -10.37 -19.43
CA ALA A 8 -5.96 -11.01 -20.73
C ALA A 8 -4.56 -11.59 -21.05
N LYS A 9 -4.54 -12.87 -21.46
CA LYS A 9 -3.35 -13.61 -21.86
C LYS A 9 -3.48 -14.06 -23.32
N GLY A 10 -2.35 -14.39 -23.93
CA GLY A 10 -2.29 -14.87 -25.31
C GLY A 10 -1.84 -13.81 -26.32
N GLU A 11 -1.79 -14.22 -27.59
CA GLU A 11 -1.32 -13.39 -28.68
C GLU A 11 -2.17 -12.12 -28.84
N GLY A 12 -1.52 -10.95 -28.90
CA GLY A 12 -2.17 -9.65 -29.04
C GLY A 12 -2.75 -9.05 -27.75
N ALA A 13 -2.75 -9.77 -26.63
CA ALA A 13 -3.27 -9.26 -25.36
C ALA A 13 -2.48 -8.04 -24.84
N ASN A 14 -1.18 -8.00 -25.11
CA ASN A 14 -0.28 -6.92 -24.73
C ASN A 14 -0.11 -5.84 -25.82
N ARG A 15 -0.97 -5.77 -26.84
CA ARG A 15 -0.77 -4.88 -28.00
C ARG A 15 -0.68 -3.37 -27.70
N PHE A 16 -1.14 -2.93 -26.53
CA PHE A 16 -1.01 -1.54 -26.07
C PHE A 16 0.30 -1.30 -25.32
N GLU A 17 0.96 -2.35 -24.85
CA GLU A 17 2.27 -2.27 -24.20
C GLU A 17 3.35 -2.12 -25.27
N LYS A 18 4.10 -1.03 -25.18
CA LYS A 18 5.20 -0.69 -26.09
C LYS A 18 6.53 -1.33 -25.68
N VAL A 19 6.53 -2.05 -24.56
CA VAL A 19 7.68 -2.78 -24.00
C VAL A 19 7.25 -4.16 -23.50
N PRO A 20 8.16 -5.14 -23.40
CA PRO A 20 7.86 -6.42 -22.78
C PRO A 20 7.53 -6.27 -21.28
N VAL A 21 6.29 -6.62 -20.89
CA VAL A 21 5.85 -6.65 -19.48
C VAL A 21 5.52 -8.08 -19.05
N ARG A 22 6.24 -8.56 -18.03
CA ARG A 22 6.00 -9.84 -17.33
C ARG A 22 5.24 -9.58 -16.04
N ILE A 23 4.02 -10.10 -15.96
CA ILE A 23 3.17 -10.00 -14.76
C ILE A 23 3.24 -11.32 -14.00
N TYR A 24 3.48 -11.24 -12.69
CA TYR A 24 3.49 -12.37 -11.77
C TYR A 24 2.36 -12.24 -10.76
N GLU A 25 1.81 -13.37 -10.30
CA GLU A 25 0.80 -13.39 -9.25
C GLU A 25 1.38 -12.91 -7.91
N LYS A 26 2.61 -13.34 -7.62
CA LYS A 26 3.33 -12.94 -6.40
C LYS A 26 4.70 -12.31 -6.74
N PRO A 27 5.08 -11.20 -6.08
CA PRO A 27 6.42 -10.62 -6.23
C PRO A 27 7.55 -11.61 -5.93
N SER A 28 7.34 -12.58 -5.03
CA SER A 28 8.34 -13.59 -4.66
C SER A 28 8.72 -14.52 -5.82
N GLU A 29 7.79 -14.86 -6.72
CA GLU A 29 8.06 -15.65 -7.92
C GLU A 29 8.85 -14.84 -8.95
N ALA A 30 8.46 -13.58 -9.12
CA ALA A 30 9.13 -12.63 -10.00
C ALA A 30 10.58 -12.41 -9.59
N VAL A 31 10.81 -12.20 -8.29
CA VAL A 31 12.13 -12.05 -7.67
C VAL A 31 13.01 -13.26 -7.96
N LYS A 32 12.53 -14.49 -7.77
CA LYS A 32 13.29 -15.71 -8.06
C LYS A 32 13.65 -15.82 -9.54
N ALA A 33 12.75 -15.44 -10.44
CA ALA A 33 13.01 -15.46 -11.87
C ALA A 33 14.10 -14.45 -12.27
N VAL A 34 14.04 -13.21 -11.75
CA VAL A 34 15.05 -12.17 -11.99
C VAL A 34 16.39 -12.52 -11.36
N ALA A 35 16.40 -13.02 -10.12
CA ALA A 35 17.61 -13.47 -9.43
C ALA A 35 18.32 -14.57 -10.22
N ARG A 36 17.55 -15.55 -10.74
CA ARG A 36 18.09 -16.62 -11.59
C ARG A 36 18.69 -16.08 -12.88
N GLU A 37 18.06 -15.08 -13.49
CA GLU A 37 18.58 -14.45 -14.70
C GLU A 37 19.93 -13.76 -14.46
N ILE A 38 20.03 -12.97 -13.38
CA ILE A 38 21.29 -12.32 -12.96
C ILE A 38 22.35 -13.37 -12.60
N ALA A 39 21.99 -14.38 -11.80
CA ALA A 39 22.89 -15.45 -11.39
C ALA A 39 23.45 -16.23 -12.59
N ASN A 40 22.61 -16.51 -13.59
CA ASN A 40 23.05 -17.18 -14.81
C ASN A 40 24.03 -16.34 -15.63
N LEU A 41 23.82 -15.03 -15.71
CA LEU A 41 24.77 -14.12 -16.35
C LEU A 41 26.11 -14.11 -15.62
N ILE A 42 26.08 -13.98 -14.29
CA ILE A 42 27.29 -14.00 -13.45
C ILE A 42 28.09 -15.28 -13.70
N ARG A 43 27.43 -16.44 -13.65
CA ARG A 43 28.04 -17.75 -13.93
C ARG A 43 28.60 -17.83 -15.35
N THR A 44 27.83 -17.41 -16.35
CA THR A 44 28.25 -17.44 -17.76
C THR A 44 29.49 -16.58 -18.02
N ASN A 45 29.56 -15.39 -17.43
CA ASN A 45 30.74 -14.53 -17.57
C ASN A 45 31.92 -15.09 -16.78
N ALA A 46 31.68 -15.66 -15.60
CA ALA A 46 32.72 -16.32 -14.81
C ALA A 46 33.36 -17.49 -15.56
N ASP A 47 32.56 -18.33 -16.23
CA ASP A 47 33.03 -19.46 -17.05
C ASP A 47 33.91 -18.99 -18.22
N LYS A 48 33.68 -17.76 -18.71
CA LYS A 48 34.49 -17.11 -19.75
C LYS A 48 35.66 -16.30 -19.21
N SER A 49 35.85 -16.24 -17.89
CA SER A 49 36.81 -15.35 -17.22
C SER A 49 36.58 -13.86 -17.55
N GLU A 50 35.34 -13.48 -17.81
CA GLU A 50 34.91 -12.11 -18.08
C GLU A 50 34.28 -11.49 -16.82
N LYS A 51 34.35 -10.16 -16.73
CA LYS A 51 33.63 -9.42 -15.68
C LYS A 51 32.14 -9.39 -15.99
N CYS A 52 31.31 -9.38 -14.94
CA CYS A 52 29.87 -9.12 -15.05
C CYS A 52 29.58 -7.75 -14.44
N VAL A 53 29.13 -6.80 -15.25
CA VAL A 53 28.89 -5.42 -14.85
C VAL A 53 27.40 -5.21 -14.56
N LEU A 54 27.07 -4.96 -13.31
CA LEU A 54 25.68 -4.80 -12.84
C LEU A 54 25.40 -3.34 -12.46
N GLY A 55 24.33 -2.79 -13.00
CA GLY A 55 23.73 -1.55 -12.53
C GLY A 55 22.69 -1.86 -11.46
N LEU A 56 22.81 -1.26 -10.27
CA LEU A 56 21.98 -1.58 -9.11
C LEU A 56 21.14 -0.38 -8.65
N ALA A 57 19.91 -0.65 -8.23
CA ALA A 57 18.96 0.33 -7.71
C ALA A 57 18.78 0.18 -6.20
N THR A 58 18.32 1.23 -5.55
CA THR A 58 17.93 1.19 -4.13
C THR A 58 16.41 1.24 -3.98
N GLY A 59 15.93 1.46 -2.75
CA GLY A 59 14.51 1.54 -2.43
C GLY A 59 13.87 0.17 -2.15
N SER A 60 12.56 0.16 -1.96
CA SER A 60 11.83 -1.03 -1.49
C SER A 60 11.71 -2.15 -2.52
N SER A 61 11.63 -1.82 -3.82
CA SER A 61 11.46 -2.81 -4.90
C SER A 61 12.56 -3.88 -4.98
N PRO A 62 13.87 -3.53 -4.95
CA PRO A 62 14.95 -4.51 -5.10
C PRO A 62 15.35 -5.27 -3.82
N ILE A 63 14.85 -4.91 -2.63
CA ILE A 63 15.28 -5.56 -1.36
C ILE A 63 15.18 -7.09 -1.43
N LYS A 64 14.02 -7.61 -1.87
CA LYS A 64 13.80 -9.06 -1.98
C LYS A 64 14.68 -9.71 -3.06
N LEU A 65 15.04 -8.98 -4.11
CA LEU A 65 16.00 -9.45 -5.10
C LEU A 65 17.39 -9.65 -4.48
N TYR A 66 17.83 -8.71 -3.64
CA TYR A 66 19.10 -8.83 -2.93
C TYR A 66 19.10 -9.97 -1.92
N GLU A 67 18.02 -10.12 -1.14
CA GLU A 67 17.85 -11.26 -0.23
C GLU A 67 17.97 -12.61 -0.97
N GLU A 68 17.34 -12.74 -2.15
CA GLU A 68 17.41 -13.97 -2.95
C GLU A 68 18.81 -14.19 -3.54
N LEU A 69 19.51 -13.15 -4.01
CA LEU A 69 20.89 -13.26 -4.49
C LEU A 69 21.86 -13.67 -3.38
N VAL A 70 21.69 -13.12 -2.17
CA VAL A 70 22.43 -13.52 -0.96
C VAL A 70 22.16 -14.98 -0.61
N ARG A 71 20.89 -15.42 -0.69
CA ARG A 71 20.54 -16.83 -0.49
C ARG A 71 21.25 -17.72 -1.52
N MET A 72 21.20 -17.38 -2.81
CA MET A 72 21.89 -18.11 -3.87
C MET A 72 23.42 -18.15 -3.68
N HIS A 73 24.03 -17.08 -3.13
CA HIS A 73 25.45 -17.09 -2.75
C HIS A 73 25.73 -18.12 -1.65
N ARG A 74 24.97 -18.04 -0.56
CA ARG A 74 25.18 -18.88 0.64
C ARG A 74 24.85 -20.35 0.42
N GLU A 75 23.80 -20.64 -0.35
CA GLU A 75 23.21 -21.98 -0.47
C GLU A 75 23.53 -22.67 -1.81
N GLU A 76 23.75 -21.91 -2.89
CA GLU A 76 23.93 -22.45 -4.24
C GLU A 76 25.32 -22.14 -4.84
N GLY A 77 26.22 -21.53 -4.07
CA GLY A 77 27.60 -21.25 -4.50
C GLY A 77 27.74 -20.21 -5.59
N LEU A 78 26.76 -19.29 -5.76
CA LEU A 78 26.88 -18.15 -6.67
C LEU A 78 28.02 -17.21 -6.19
N SER A 79 29.08 -17.01 -6.99
CA SER A 79 30.21 -16.14 -6.62
C SER A 79 30.13 -14.78 -7.30
N PHE A 80 30.45 -13.72 -6.57
CA PHE A 80 30.45 -12.32 -7.01
C PHE A 80 31.87 -11.75 -7.22
N LYS A 81 32.92 -12.58 -7.15
CA LYS A 81 34.32 -12.14 -7.31
C LYS A 81 34.62 -11.50 -8.67
N ASN A 82 33.91 -11.91 -9.72
CA ASN A 82 34.03 -11.35 -11.06
C ASN A 82 32.98 -10.25 -11.35
N VAL A 83 32.19 -9.84 -10.37
CA VAL A 83 31.17 -8.81 -10.53
C VAL A 83 31.78 -7.42 -10.29
N VAL A 84 31.32 -6.45 -11.08
CA VAL A 84 31.52 -5.01 -10.90
C VAL A 84 30.15 -4.36 -10.81
N SER A 85 29.90 -3.55 -9.79
CA SER A 85 28.59 -2.92 -9.56
C SER A 85 28.65 -1.40 -9.64
N PHE A 86 27.67 -0.80 -10.29
CA PHE A 86 27.43 0.64 -10.32
C PHE A 86 26.03 0.96 -9.80
N ASN A 87 25.94 1.72 -8.72
CA ASN A 87 24.65 2.21 -8.22
C ASN A 87 24.15 3.40 -9.05
N LEU A 88 22.83 3.57 -9.09
CA LEU A 88 22.20 4.69 -9.79
C LEU A 88 22.51 6.03 -9.14
N ASP A 89 22.45 6.12 -7.82
CA ASP A 89 22.38 7.41 -7.13
C ASP A 89 22.89 7.38 -5.68
N GLU A 90 23.05 8.58 -5.10
CA GLU A 90 23.23 8.84 -3.67
C GLU A 90 22.71 10.26 -3.33
N TYR A 91 22.15 10.44 -2.13
CA TYR A 91 21.71 11.74 -1.64
C TYR A 91 22.88 12.73 -1.43
N LEU A 92 22.59 14.03 -1.45
CA LEU A 92 23.61 15.09 -1.30
C LEU A 92 23.10 16.28 -0.44
N PRO A 93 23.73 16.59 0.72
CA PRO A 93 24.81 15.83 1.36
C PRO A 93 24.29 14.55 2.03
N MET A 94 25.11 13.50 2.06
CA MET A 94 24.82 12.25 2.75
C MET A 94 26.11 11.54 3.24
N PRO A 95 26.35 11.46 4.56
CA PRO A 95 27.42 10.63 5.11
C PRO A 95 27.16 9.14 4.87
N LYS A 96 28.22 8.36 4.63
CA LYS A 96 28.12 6.91 4.32
C LYS A 96 27.64 6.07 5.50
N GLU A 97 27.84 6.58 6.70
CA GLU A 97 27.44 5.96 7.98
C GLU A 97 25.97 6.22 8.32
N SER A 98 25.31 7.14 7.60
CA SER A 98 23.89 7.43 7.76
C SER A 98 23.06 6.21 7.38
N GLU A 99 22.06 5.83 8.18
CA GLU A 99 21.17 4.71 7.85
C GLU A 99 20.33 4.98 6.59
N GLN A 100 20.13 6.25 6.25
CA GLN A 100 19.43 6.69 5.03
C GLN A 100 20.33 6.78 3.80
N SER A 101 21.64 6.55 3.93
CA SER A 101 22.56 6.54 2.80
C SER A 101 22.34 5.31 1.92
N TYR A 102 22.41 5.50 0.60
CA TYR A 102 22.39 4.39 -0.34
C TYR A 102 23.65 3.53 -0.27
N HIS A 103 24.77 4.08 0.20
CA HIS A 103 25.92 3.29 0.63
C HIS A 103 25.55 2.30 1.75
N TYR A 104 24.99 2.79 2.87
CA TYR A 104 24.55 1.93 3.97
C TYR A 104 23.53 0.90 3.50
N PHE A 105 22.52 1.32 2.73
CA PHE A 105 21.49 0.44 2.17
C PHE A 105 22.09 -0.76 1.42
N MET A 106 23.03 -0.50 0.50
CA MET A 106 23.60 -1.55 -0.34
C MET A 106 24.49 -2.51 0.44
N HIS A 107 25.25 -2.01 1.42
CA HIS A 107 26.03 -2.85 2.32
C HIS A 107 25.13 -3.74 3.18
N HIS A 108 24.11 -3.12 3.79
CA HIS A 108 23.15 -3.81 4.64
C HIS A 108 22.38 -4.91 3.90
N HIS A 109 21.95 -4.67 2.66
CA HIS A 109 21.10 -5.60 1.91
C HIS A 109 21.86 -6.58 1.01
N LEU A 110 23.07 -6.25 0.55
CA LEU A 110 23.79 -7.07 -0.43
C LEU A 110 25.28 -7.23 -0.11
N PHE A 111 26.07 -6.15 -0.14
CA PHE A 111 27.52 -6.25 -0.28
C PHE A 111 28.23 -6.91 0.90
N ASP A 112 27.73 -6.75 2.14
CA ASP A 112 28.34 -7.39 3.32
C ASP A 112 28.02 -8.89 3.42
N HIS A 113 27.17 -9.41 2.52
CA HIS A 113 26.66 -10.78 2.57
C HIS A 113 27.13 -11.65 1.40
N ILE A 114 27.98 -11.11 0.50
CA ILE A 114 28.49 -11.77 -0.70
C ILE A 114 30.01 -11.58 -0.84
N ASP A 115 30.66 -12.32 -1.75
CA ASP A 115 32.11 -12.30 -1.97
C ASP A 115 32.58 -11.35 -3.09
N ILE A 116 31.90 -10.20 -3.26
CA ILE A 116 32.34 -9.16 -4.20
C ILE A 116 33.61 -8.46 -3.68
N ASP A 117 34.55 -8.14 -4.57
CA ASP A 117 35.72 -7.34 -4.20
C ASP A 117 35.27 -5.88 -3.94
N PRO A 118 35.57 -5.28 -2.77
CA PRO A 118 35.20 -3.90 -2.47
C PRO A 118 35.65 -2.88 -3.52
N LYS A 119 36.74 -3.14 -4.25
CA LYS A 119 37.23 -2.26 -5.32
C LYS A 119 36.33 -2.25 -6.56
N ASN A 120 35.46 -3.24 -6.69
CA ASN A 120 34.50 -3.35 -7.78
C ASN A 120 33.12 -2.78 -7.40
N ILE A 121 32.98 -2.17 -6.21
CA ILE A 121 31.76 -1.49 -5.76
C ILE A 121 31.88 0.00 -6.07
N HIS A 122 30.99 0.50 -6.93
CA HIS A 122 30.92 1.92 -7.29
C HIS A 122 29.55 2.48 -6.89
N ILE A 123 29.55 3.44 -5.97
CA ILE A 123 28.36 4.17 -5.50
C ILE A 123 28.69 5.68 -5.56
N PRO A 124 27.77 6.55 -6.02
CA PRO A 124 27.97 7.99 -5.97
C PRO A 124 28.32 8.49 -4.55
N ASP A 125 29.24 9.45 -4.43
CA ASP A 125 29.68 9.93 -3.11
C ASP A 125 28.87 11.16 -2.67
N GLY A 126 27.97 10.95 -1.70
CA GLY A 126 27.13 11.99 -1.12
C GLY A 126 27.86 13.01 -0.24
N THR A 127 29.17 12.87 -0.01
CA THR A 127 29.96 13.79 0.83
C THR A 127 30.73 14.84 0.02
N LEU A 128 30.65 14.78 -1.31
CA LEU A 128 31.38 15.67 -2.20
C LEU A 128 30.99 17.14 -2.05
N LYS A 129 31.98 18.02 -2.17
CA LYS A 129 31.74 19.46 -2.28
C LYS A 129 31.28 19.82 -3.69
N ALA A 130 30.59 20.96 -3.81
CA ALA A 130 29.97 21.37 -5.07
C ALA A 130 30.95 21.42 -6.26
N GLU A 131 32.18 21.87 -6.02
CA GLU A 131 33.26 21.97 -6.99
C GLU A 131 33.84 20.61 -7.46
N GLU A 132 33.61 19.53 -6.70
CA GLU A 132 34.12 18.18 -6.99
C GLU A 132 33.12 17.34 -7.83
N ILE A 133 31.83 17.68 -7.73
CA ILE A 133 30.72 16.91 -8.30
C ILE A 133 30.86 16.69 -9.80
N GLU A 134 31.19 17.74 -10.56
CA GLU A 134 31.25 17.63 -12.03
C GLU A 134 32.35 16.66 -12.48
N ASN A 135 33.52 16.73 -11.84
CA ASN A 135 34.64 15.84 -12.11
C ASN A 135 34.31 14.40 -11.67
N PHE A 136 33.68 14.24 -10.51
CA PHE A 136 33.20 12.93 -10.05
C PHE A 136 32.24 12.30 -11.06
N CYS A 137 31.24 13.05 -11.54
CA CYS A 137 30.25 12.55 -12.50
C CYS A 137 30.92 12.11 -13.81
N LYS A 138 31.89 12.88 -14.33
CA LYS A 138 32.66 12.51 -15.53
C LYS A 138 33.48 11.24 -15.31
N GLU A 139 34.10 11.11 -14.15
CA GLU A 139 34.91 9.95 -13.79
C GLU A 139 34.03 8.70 -13.61
N TYR A 140 32.84 8.84 -13.05
CA TYR A 140 31.86 7.76 -12.90
C TYR A 140 31.44 7.19 -14.26
N GLU A 141 31.13 8.05 -15.24
CA GLU A 141 30.88 7.65 -16.63
C GLU A 141 32.07 6.91 -17.25
N ARG A 142 33.29 7.42 -17.02
CA ARG A 142 34.52 6.81 -17.53
C ARG A 142 34.75 5.43 -16.93
N GLN A 143 34.45 5.23 -15.65
CA GLN A 143 34.57 3.94 -14.98
C GLN A 143 33.59 2.91 -15.55
N ILE A 144 32.35 3.33 -15.86
CA ILE A 144 31.36 2.48 -16.54
C ILE A 144 31.88 2.05 -17.91
N GLU A 145 32.41 2.99 -18.70
CA GLU A 145 32.96 2.68 -20.04
C GLU A 145 34.21 1.79 -19.95
N ALA A 146 35.10 2.03 -18.99
CA ALA A 146 36.30 1.22 -18.75
C ALA A 146 35.98 -0.20 -18.28
N ALA A 147 34.85 -0.40 -17.59
CA ALA A 147 34.35 -1.73 -17.23
C ALA A 147 33.71 -2.48 -18.42
N GLY A 148 33.58 -1.85 -19.60
CA GLY A 148 32.96 -2.43 -20.79
C GLY A 148 31.46 -2.17 -20.90
N GLY A 149 30.92 -1.23 -20.11
CA GLY A 149 29.49 -0.93 -20.05
C GLY A 149 28.69 -1.94 -19.22
N ILE A 150 27.49 -1.53 -18.81
CA ILE A 150 26.60 -2.29 -17.93
C ILE A 150 25.94 -3.46 -18.68
N ASP A 151 26.06 -4.68 -18.16
CA ASP A 151 25.37 -5.86 -18.70
C ASP A 151 23.87 -5.85 -18.39
N ILE A 152 23.53 -5.68 -17.11
CA ILE A 152 22.16 -5.61 -16.62
C ILE A 152 22.04 -4.40 -15.71
N GLN A 153 21.14 -3.48 -16.04
CA GLN A 153 20.71 -2.40 -15.16
C GLN A 153 19.38 -2.79 -14.50
N VAL A 154 19.39 -2.98 -13.18
CA VAL A 154 18.18 -3.11 -12.37
C VAL A 154 17.66 -1.71 -12.06
N LEU A 155 16.35 -1.50 -12.22
CA LEU A 155 15.68 -0.23 -11.94
C LEU A 155 14.45 -0.45 -11.05
N GLY A 156 14.16 0.52 -10.20
CA GLY A 156 12.82 0.78 -9.69
C GLY A 156 12.11 1.87 -10.50
N ILE A 157 10.88 2.21 -10.14
CA ILE A 157 10.15 3.35 -10.70
C ILE A 157 9.49 4.17 -9.59
N GLY A 158 9.70 5.48 -9.63
CA GLY A 158 9.01 6.46 -8.78
C GLY A 158 7.54 6.65 -9.16
N ARG A 159 6.75 7.31 -8.30
CA ARG A 159 5.36 7.65 -8.64
C ARG A 159 5.26 8.71 -9.74
N THR A 160 6.30 9.54 -9.90
CA THR A 160 6.47 10.48 -11.02
C THR A 160 6.98 9.81 -12.31
N GLY A 161 7.32 8.52 -12.27
CA GLY A 161 7.93 7.81 -13.38
C GLY A 161 9.43 8.08 -13.53
N HIS A 162 10.07 8.64 -12.50
CA HIS A 162 11.53 8.73 -12.45
C HIS A 162 12.19 7.35 -12.40
N ILE A 163 13.40 7.26 -12.96
CA ILE A 163 14.33 6.12 -12.84
C ILE A 163 15.65 6.64 -12.27
N GLY A 164 16.10 6.07 -11.16
CA GLY A 164 17.01 6.79 -10.25
C GLY A 164 16.41 8.14 -9.83
N PHE A 165 17.21 9.20 -9.68
CA PHE A 165 16.69 10.56 -9.49
C PHE A 165 16.52 11.35 -10.80
N ASN A 166 16.25 10.68 -11.92
CA ASN A 166 15.87 11.36 -13.16
C ASN A 166 14.39 11.77 -13.10
N GLU A 167 14.12 12.92 -12.49
CA GLU A 167 12.79 13.50 -12.32
C GLU A 167 12.14 13.97 -13.64
N PRO A 168 10.81 14.21 -13.68
CA PRO A 168 10.14 14.82 -14.82
C PRO A 168 10.87 16.05 -15.36
N GLY A 169 11.06 16.09 -16.69
CA GLY A 169 11.88 17.08 -17.39
C GLY A 169 13.34 16.65 -17.61
N SER A 170 13.76 15.50 -17.10
CA SER A 170 15.10 14.95 -17.37
C SER A 170 15.25 14.54 -18.84
N PRO A 171 16.28 15.01 -19.56
CA PRO A 171 16.43 14.69 -20.97
C PRO A 171 16.97 13.26 -21.18
N LEU A 172 16.55 12.62 -22.28
CA LEU A 172 17.05 11.30 -22.72
C LEU A 172 18.58 11.23 -22.84
N THR A 173 19.22 12.35 -23.20
CA THR A 173 20.68 12.44 -23.38
C THR A 173 21.45 12.75 -22.09
N SER A 174 20.75 12.83 -20.95
CA SER A 174 21.39 13.14 -19.67
C SER A 174 22.43 12.09 -19.31
N LYS A 175 23.57 12.57 -18.79
CA LYS A 175 24.62 11.76 -18.17
C LYS A 175 24.52 11.86 -16.64
N THR A 176 25.41 11.16 -15.95
CA THR A 176 25.58 11.29 -14.50
C THR A 176 25.73 12.76 -14.11
N ARG A 177 24.93 13.23 -13.15
CA ARG A 177 24.87 14.64 -12.73
C ARG A 177 24.30 14.79 -11.33
N MET A 178 24.45 15.97 -10.75
CA MET A 178 23.67 16.39 -9.59
C MET A 178 22.31 16.93 -10.04
N VAL A 179 21.27 16.58 -9.27
CA VAL A 179 19.88 16.98 -9.50
C VAL A 179 19.29 17.55 -8.22
N TYR A 180 18.26 18.37 -8.37
CA TYR A 180 17.34 18.70 -7.29
C TYR A 180 16.20 17.68 -7.30
N LEU A 181 15.80 17.24 -6.11
CA LEU A 181 14.71 16.29 -5.98
C LEU A 181 13.37 16.99 -6.16
N ASP A 182 12.42 16.28 -6.77
CA ASP A 182 11.03 16.73 -6.86
C ASP A 182 10.35 16.64 -5.48
N ASP A 183 9.40 17.54 -5.22
CA ASP A 183 8.67 17.56 -3.94
C ASP A 183 7.97 16.21 -3.66
N LEU A 184 7.47 15.52 -4.70
CA LEU A 184 6.86 14.20 -4.53
C LEU A 184 7.91 13.14 -4.15
N THR A 185 9.14 13.24 -4.65
CA THR A 185 10.23 12.34 -4.28
C THR A 185 10.69 12.58 -2.84
N ILE A 186 10.81 13.85 -2.43
CA ILE A 186 11.08 14.22 -1.03
C ILE A 186 9.99 13.65 -0.13
N LYS A 187 8.73 13.78 -0.54
CA LYS A 187 7.59 13.28 0.21
C LYS A 187 7.55 11.75 0.32
N ASP A 188 7.79 11.04 -0.78
CA ASP A 188 7.86 9.57 -0.79
C ASP A 188 9.01 9.07 0.12
N ALA A 189 10.12 9.81 0.22
CA ALA A 189 11.26 9.50 1.10
C ALA A 189 11.07 9.93 2.56
N ALA A 190 10.18 10.89 2.86
CA ALA A 190 10.06 11.52 4.17
C ALA A 190 9.86 10.53 5.34
N GLY A 191 9.18 9.41 5.09
CA GLY A 191 9.02 8.35 6.10
C GLY A 191 10.34 7.76 6.58
N ASP A 192 11.32 7.60 5.69
CA ASP A 192 12.64 7.04 6.00
C ASP A 192 13.55 8.06 6.71
N PHE A 193 13.27 9.35 6.55
CA PHE A 193 14.00 10.48 7.14
C PHE A 193 13.32 11.06 8.40
N GLY A 194 12.17 10.53 8.80
CA GLY A 194 11.41 11.02 9.96
C GLY A 194 10.80 12.41 9.76
N GLY A 195 10.58 12.84 8.52
CA GLY A 195 10.04 14.15 8.17
C GLY A 195 10.55 14.66 6.81
N MET A 196 9.76 15.47 6.11
CA MET A 196 10.15 16.04 4.80
C MET A 196 11.34 16.99 4.93
N GLU A 197 11.39 17.74 6.02
CA GLU A 197 12.44 18.71 6.35
C GLU A 197 13.82 18.08 6.54
N ASN A 198 13.87 16.77 6.80
CA ASN A 198 15.10 16.02 7.00
C ASN A 198 15.62 15.37 5.71
N VAL A 199 14.82 15.40 4.63
CA VAL A 199 15.22 14.81 3.34
C VAL A 199 16.16 15.76 2.59
N PRO A 200 17.34 15.31 2.13
CA PRO A 200 18.22 16.12 1.31
C PRO A 200 17.53 16.58 0.02
N SER A 201 17.65 17.87 -0.31
CA SER A 201 17.01 18.45 -1.50
C SER A 201 17.73 18.16 -2.82
N ARG A 202 18.90 17.48 -2.75
CA ARG A 202 19.75 17.18 -3.91
C ARG A 202 20.24 15.74 -3.85
N ALA A 203 20.61 15.23 -5.01
CA ALA A 203 21.26 13.93 -5.14
C ALA A 203 22.23 13.92 -6.34
N ILE A 204 23.15 12.97 -6.36
CA ILE A 204 23.92 12.61 -7.56
C ILE A 204 23.25 11.38 -8.16
N THR A 205 22.98 11.39 -9.47
CA THR A 205 22.31 10.29 -10.16
C THR A 205 22.94 10.03 -11.52
N MET A 206 22.99 8.75 -11.89
CA MET A 206 23.20 8.28 -13.25
C MET A 206 22.13 8.87 -14.16
N GLY A 207 22.52 9.37 -15.33
CA GLY A 207 21.58 9.96 -16.28
C GLY A 207 20.80 8.93 -17.07
N VAL A 208 19.68 9.35 -17.67
CA VAL A 208 18.86 8.50 -18.56
C VAL A 208 19.70 7.96 -19.71
N GLY A 209 20.53 8.79 -20.33
CA GLY A 209 21.39 8.39 -21.45
C GLY A 209 22.40 7.33 -21.05
N THR A 210 22.88 7.35 -19.81
CA THR A 210 23.79 6.35 -19.25
C THR A 210 23.07 5.03 -19.00
N ILE A 211 21.86 5.07 -18.42
CA ILE A 211 20.99 3.91 -18.22
C ILE A 211 20.69 3.24 -19.57
N MET A 212 20.38 4.03 -20.59
CA MET A 212 20.03 3.56 -21.94
C MET A 212 21.19 2.90 -22.70
N LYS A 213 22.44 3.00 -22.20
CA LYS A 213 23.60 2.28 -22.76
C LYS A 213 23.73 0.85 -22.23
N ALA A 214 22.97 0.46 -21.21
CA ALA A 214 23.04 -0.89 -20.66
C ALA A 214 22.66 -1.95 -21.72
N ARG A 215 23.30 -3.12 -21.70
CA ARG A 215 22.96 -4.21 -22.64
C ARG A 215 21.56 -4.77 -22.39
N LYS A 216 21.10 -4.71 -21.15
CA LYS A 216 19.74 -5.06 -20.73
C LYS A 216 19.28 -4.18 -19.56
N VAL A 217 18.00 -3.82 -19.56
CA VAL A 217 17.35 -3.14 -18.43
C VAL A 217 16.24 -4.04 -17.86
N ILE A 218 16.19 -4.17 -16.53
CA ILE A 218 15.15 -4.89 -15.80
C ILE A 218 14.52 -3.92 -14.79
N LEU A 219 13.26 -3.54 -15.03
CA LEU A 219 12.52 -2.66 -14.12
C LEU A 219 11.59 -3.49 -13.22
N LEU A 220 11.68 -3.27 -11.91
CA LEU A 220 10.86 -3.93 -10.88
C LEU A 220 9.84 -2.95 -10.30
N ALA A 221 8.56 -3.32 -10.28
CA ALA A 221 7.51 -2.53 -9.64
C ALA A 221 6.42 -3.41 -9.01
N TRP A 222 6.09 -3.11 -7.76
CA TRP A 222 5.15 -3.91 -6.95
C TRP A 222 4.04 -3.03 -6.38
N GLY A 223 2.82 -3.57 -6.34
CA GLY A 223 1.68 -2.98 -5.66
C GLY A 223 0.89 -1.94 -6.46
N GLU A 224 -0.34 -1.73 -6.03
CA GLU A 224 -1.38 -0.83 -6.59
C GLU A 224 -0.89 0.61 -6.75
N LYS A 225 -0.03 1.11 -5.83
CA LYS A 225 0.56 2.47 -5.92
C LYS A 225 1.38 2.72 -7.18
N LYS A 226 1.84 1.66 -7.85
CA LYS A 226 2.62 1.75 -9.09
C LYS A 226 1.76 1.56 -10.33
N ALA A 227 0.48 1.19 -10.21
CA ALA A 227 -0.35 0.80 -11.34
C ALA A 227 -0.53 1.90 -12.39
N SER A 228 -0.91 3.10 -11.95
CA SER A 228 -1.10 4.25 -12.84
C SER A 228 0.17 4.65 -13.59
N ILE A 229 1.30 4.74 -12.89
CA ILE A 229 2.58 5.13 -13.49
C ILE A 229 3.15 4.03 -14.39
N ILE A 230 2.94 2.75 -14.06
CA ILE A 230 3.29 1.63 -14.93
C ILE A 230 2.50 1.70 -16.23
N LYS A 231 1.18 1.92 -16.17
CA LYS A 231 0.36 2.11 -17.36
C LYS A 231 0.84 3.27 -18.21
N ALA A 232 1.07 4.44 -17.60
CA ALA A 232 1.58 5.61 -18.30
C ALA A 232 2.94 5.32 -18.98
N THR A 233 3.80 4.56 -18.31
CA THR A 233 5.14 4.20 -18.79
C THR A 233 5.11 3.21 -19.95
N VAL A 234 4.26 2.18 -19.90
CA VAL A 234 4.30 1.10 -20.90
C VAL A 234 3.30 1.27 -22.04
N GLU A 235 2.20 2.00 -21.83
CA GLU A 235 1.17 2.25 -22.86
C GLU A 235 1.20 3.68 -23.40
N GLY A 236 1.70 4.64 -22.61
CA GLY A 236 1.76 6.06 -22.95
C GLY A 236 2.81 6.41 -24.01
N SER A 237 2.82 7.66 -24.46
CA SER A 237 3.82 8.18 -25.40
C SER A 237 5.15 8.47 -24.70
N VAL A 238 6.26 8.34 -25.43
CA VAL A 238 7.59 8.72 -24.93
C VAL A 238 7.63 10.22 -24.65
N SER A 239 8.00 10.60 -23.42
CA SER A 239 8.06 11.98 -22.94
C SER A 239 9.01 12.12 -21.76
N ASP A 240 9.68 13.26 -21.67
CA ASP A 240 10.46 13.68 -20.50
C ASP A 240 9.61 13.96 -19.25
N ALA A 241 8.30 14.20 -19.39
CA ALA A 241 7.38 14.29 -18.26
C ALA A 241 7.27 12.98 -17.47
N VAL A 242 7.55 11.84 -18.12
CA VAL A 242 7.61 10.51 -17.48
C VAL A 242 8.89 9.81 -17.96
N PRO A 243 10.05 10.06 -17.32
CA PRO A 243 11.35 9.61 -17.81
C PRO A 243 11.46 8.10 -18.06
N ALA A 244 10.75 7.26 -17.29
CA ALA A 244 10.69 5.81 -17.54
C ALA A 244 10.15 5.45 -18.93
N THR A 245 9.37 6.32 -19.59
CA THR A 245 8.89 6.08 -20.97
C THR A 245 10.02 6.02 -21.98
N PHE A 246 11.19 6.59 -21.69
CA PHE A 246 12.38 6.44 -22.54
C PHE A 246 12.84 4.99 -22.67
N LEU A 247 12.52 4.13 -21.70
CA LEU A 247 12.80 2.70 -21.80
C LEU A 247 12.06 2.02 -22.97
N GLN A 248 10.99 2.63 -23.51
CA GLN A 248 10.30 2.14 -24.70
C GLN A 248 11.17 2.11 -25.95
N VAL A 249 12.22 2.94 -26.02
CA VAL A 249 13.15 2.96 -27.16
C VAL A 249 14.44 2.16 -26.88
N HIS A 250 14.51 1.47 -25.74
CA HIS A 250 15.65 0.62 -25.39
C HIS A 250 15.57 -0.72 -26.14
N PRO A 251 16.65 -1.20 -26.77
CA PRO A 251 16.60 -2.42 -27.60
C PRO A 251 16.34 -3.71 -26.80
N ASN A 252 16.61 -3.70 -25.49
CA ASN A 252 16.46 -4.88 -24.63
C ASN A 252 16.03 -4.48 -23.21
N VAL A 253 14.73 -4.31 -23.00
CA VAL A 253 14.15 -3.99 -21.69
C VAL A 253 13.08 -5.01 -21.32
N GLN A 254 12.96 -5.28 -20.02
CA GLN A 254 11.82 -6.02 -19.47
C GLN A 254 11.29 -5.32 -18.21
N PHE A 255 9.97 -5.18 -18.15
CA PHE A 255 9.25 -4.75 -16.96
C PHE A 255 8.75 -6.01 -16.24
N VAL A 256 9.03 -6.10 -14.94
CA VAL A 256 8.65 -7.22 -14.09
C VAL A 256 7.80 -6.67 -12.96
N ILE A 257 6.53 -7.01 -12.97
CA ILE A 257 5.52 -6.43 -12.08
C ILE A 257 4.61 -7.51 -11.47
N ASP A 258 3.90 -7.17 -10.40
CA ASP A 258 2.84 -8.01 -9.84
C ASP A 258 1.45 -7.66 -10.40
N GLU A 259 0.45 -8.49 -10.11
CA GLU A 259 -0.93 -8.27 -10.59
C GLU A 259 -1.54 -6.95 -10.10
N SER A 260 -1.12 -6.46 -8.92
CA SER A 260 -1.56 -5.18 -8.38
C SER A 260 -0.98 -4.01 -9.17
N ALA A 261 0.33 -4.00 -9.46
CA ALA A 261 0.93 -2.98 -10.33
C ALA A 261 0.46 -3.07 -11.79
N ALA A 262 -0.15 -4.19 -12.19
CA ALA A 262 -0.70 -4.38 -13.52
C ALA A 262 -2.17 -3.96 -13.67
N GLU A 263 -2.90 -3.68 -12.58
CA GLU A 263 -4.37 -3.63 -12.59
C GLU A 263 -4.97 -2.53 -13.48
N GLU A 264 -4.21 -1.46 -13.71
CA GLU A 264 -4.59 -0.35 -14.58
C GLU A 264 -4.24 -0.55 -16.06
N LEU A 265 -3.37 -1.51 -16.39
CA LEU A 265 -3.02 -1.85 -17.77
C LEU A 265 -4.27 -2.18 -18.56
N THR A 266 -4.31 -1.83 -19.84
CA THR A 266 -5.48 -2.06 -20.69
C THR A 266 -5.88 -3.55 -20.71
N ARG A 267 -4.91 -4.47 -20.70
CA ARG A 267 -5.18 -5.92 -20.67
C ARG A 267 -5.74 -6.45 -19.34
N ALA A 268 -5.62 -5.70 -18.25
CA ALA A 268 -6.17 -6.03 -16.93
C ALA A 268 -7.46 -5.23 -16.63
N ASN A 269 -7.48 -3.97 -17.03
CA ASN A 269 -8.56 -3.05 -16.75
C ASN A 269 -9.70 -3.15 -17.77
N GLN A 270 -9.35 -3.23 -19.06
CA GLN A 270 -10.31 -3.38 -20.17
C GLN A 270 -9.95 -4.59 -21.07
N PRO A 271 -9.92 -5.81 -20.52
CA PRO A 271 -9.47 -7.00 -21.23
C PRO A 271 -10.27 -7.32 -22.51
N TRP A 272 -11.52 -6.88 -22.58
CA TRP A 272 -12.40 -7.01 -23.76
C TRP A 272 -11.91 -6.20 -24.96
N LEU A 273 -11.08 -5.19 -24.76
CA LEU A 273 -10.49 -4.44 -25.87
C LEU A 273 -9.42 -5.27 -26.59
N VAL A 274 -8.66 -6.08 -25.88
CA VAL A 274 -7.46 -6.77 -26.40
C VAL A 274 -7.66 -8.24 -26.70
N SER A 275 -8.66 -8.88 -26.10
CA SER A 275 -8.90 -10.31 -26.22
C SER A 275 -10.40 -10.64 -26.12
N LYS A 276 -10.79 -11.84 -26.58
CA LYS A 276 -12.11 -12.37 -26.24
C LYS A 276 -12.14 -12.74 -24.77
N VAL A 277 -13.16 -12.30 -24.05
CA VAL A 277 -13.30 -12.56 -22.62
C VAL A 277 -14.45 -13.53 -22.35
N GLN A 278 -14.30 -14.33 -21.30
CA GLN A 278 -15.43 -15.05 -20.72
C GLN A 278 -16.14 -14.12 -19.76
N TRP A 279 -17.32 -13.66 -20.16
CA TRP A 279 -18.13 -12.75 -19.36
C TRP A 279 -18.67 -13.46 -18.11
N ASN A 280 -18.39 -12.87 -16.95
CA ASN A 280 -19.02 -13.18 -15.67
C ASN A 280 -19.61 -11.91 -15.08
N ASP A 281 -20.43 -12.03 -14.03
CA ASP A 281 -21.17 -10.89 -13.48
C ASP A 281 -20.27 -9.72 -13.06
N LYS A 282 -19.13 -10.01 -12.40
CA LYS A 282 -18.17 -8.96 -11.97
C LYS A 282 -17.52 -8.26 -13.17
N LEU A 283 -17.13 -9.00 -14.22
CA LEU A 283 -16.52 -8.42 -15.42
C LEU A 283 -17.53 -7.61 -16.24
N ILE A 284 -18.78 -8.08 -16.33
CA ILE A 284 -19.88 -7.35 -16.96
C ILE A 284 -20.12 -6.04 -16.19
N ARG A 285 -20.26 -6.10 -14.86
CA ARG A 285 -20.43 -4.93 -14.00
C ARG A 285 -19.29 -3.92 -14.21
N LYS A 286 -18.04 -4.38 -14.20
CA LYS A 286 -16.86 -3.54 -14.49
C LYS A 286 -16.95 -2.85 -15.84
N ALA A 287 -17.26 -3.60 -16.89
CA ALA A 287 -17.34 -3.08 -18.25
C ALA A 287 -18.46 -2.03 -18.41
N VAL A 288 -19.62 -2.27 -17.80
CA VAL A 288 -20.75 -1.34 -17.84
C VAL A 288 -20.48 -0.08 -17.04
N ILE A 289 -19.94 -0.17 -15.83
CA ILE A 289 -19.58 1.01 -15.01
C ILE A 289 -18.55 1.87 -15.76
N TRP A 290 -17.51 1.24 -16.31
CA TRP A 290 -16.53 1.94 -17.15
C TRP A 290 -17.18 2.62 -18.35
N LEU A 291 -18.09 1.93 -19.04
CA LEU A 291 -18.79 2.47 -20.19
C LEU A 291 -19.64 3.69 -19.80
N CYS A 292 -20.41 3.59 -18.71
CA CYS A 292 -21.21 4.68 -18.16
C CYS A 292 -20.37 5.93 -17.88
N GLN A 293 -19.20 5.76 -17.25
CA GLN A 293 -18.27 6.87 -17.00
C GLN A 293 -17.73 7.47 -18.30
N LYS A 294 -17.39 6.62 -19.28
CA LYS A 294 -16.85 7.06 -20.58
C LYS A 294 -17.87 7.83 -21.41
N VAL A 295 -19.10 7.35 -21.51
CA VAL A 295 -20.17 8.00 -22.31
C VAL A 295 -20.98 9.03 -21.51
N LYS A 296 -20.72 9.15 -20.20
CA LYS A 296 -21.44 10.02 -19.26
C LYS A 296 -22.95 9.77 -19.26
N LYS A 297 -23.35 8.49 -19.28
CA LYS A 297 -24.76 8.06 -19.19
C LYS A 297 -24.95 7.11 -18.00
N PRO A 298 -26.05 7.20 -17.24
CA PRO A 298 -26.39 6.20 -16.23
C PRO A 298 -26.70 4.84 -16.88
N ILE A 299 -26.63 3.76 -16.10
CA ILE A 299 -26.67 2.37 -16.58
C ILE A 299 -27.85 2.12 -17.52
N LEU A 300 -29.06 2.53 -17.13
CA LEU A 300 -30.28 2.28 -17.90
C LEU A 300 -30.43 3.14 -19.17
N LYS A 301 -29.53 4.10 -19.42
CA LYS A 301 -29.52 4.96 -20.62
C LYS A 301 -28.45 4.58 -21.64
N VAL A 302 -27.64 3.56 -21.36
CA VAL A 302 -26.59 3.09 -22.29
C VAL A 302 -27.22 2.24 -23.40
N GLU A 303 -26.87 2.51 -24.65
CA GLU A 303 -27.48 1.88 -25.83
C GLU A 303 -26.54 0.88 -26.52
N ASN A 304 -27.07 0.02 -27.41
CA ASN A 304 -26.27 -0.95 -28.17
C ASN A 304 -25.05 -0.30 -28.86
N LYS A 305 -25.23 0.89 -29.41
CA LYS A 305 -24.18 1.65 -30.10
C LYS A 305 -23.01 1.97 -29.15
N ASP A 306 -23.30 2.36 -27.91
CA ASP A 306 -22.27 2.68 -26.92
C ASP A 306 -21.38 1.46 -26.63
N TYR A 307 -21.97 0.26 -26.48
CA TYR A 307 -21.20 -0.97 -26.27
C TYR A 307 -20.37 -1.36 -27.50
N ILE A 308 -20.96 -1.28 -28.70
CA ILE A 308 -20.32 -1.67 -29.96
C ILE A 308 -19.12 -0.76 -30.25
N ASP A 309 -19.31 0.55 -30.14
CA ASP A 309 -18.26 1.56 -30.39
C ASP A 309 -17.11 1.46 -29.37
N ASN A 310 -17.30 0.73 -28.27
CA ASN A 310 -16.32 0.52 -27.21
C ASN A 310 -15.86 -0.95 -27.06
N GLY A 311 -15.98 -1.76 -28.11
CA GLY A 311 -15.35 -3.07 -28.18
C GLY A 311 -16.08 -4.20 -27.46
N MET A 312 -17.35 -4.00 -27.07
CA MET A 312 -18.18 -4.99 -26.35
C MET A 312 -19.28 -5.59 -27.23
N THR A 313 -18.98 -5.80 -28.51
CA THR A 313 -19.96 -6.35 -29.48
C THR A 313 -20.36 -7.79 -29.15
N ASP A 314 -19.41 -8.59 -28.66
CA ASP A 314 -19.61 -9.96 -28.21
C ASP A 314 -20.56 -10.05 -26.99
N LEU A 315 -20.42 -9.13 -26.03
CA LEU A 315 -21.33 -9.00 -24.90
C LEU A 315 -22.77 -8.77 -25.37
N ILE A 316 -22.97 -7.80 -26.27
CA ILE A 316 -24.30 -7.50 -26.83
C ILE A 316 -24.87 -8.67 -27.61
N LYS A 317 -24.06 -9.38 -28.40
CA LYS A 317 -24.52 -10.58 -29.12
C LYS A 317 -24.90 -11.72 -28.17
N THR A 318 -24.18 -11.87 -27.07
CA THR A 318 -24.42 -12.92 -26.07
C THR A 318 -25.71 -12.67 -25.29
N PHE A 319 -25.93 -11.43 -24.85
CA PHE A 319 -27.12 -11.05 -24.07
C PHE A 319 -28.33 -10.67 -24.94
N GLY A 320 -28.11 -10.39 -26.22
CA GLY A 320 -29.11 -10.01 -27.22
C GLY A 320 -29.40 -8.51 -27.31
N SER A 321 -29.26 -7.74 -26.22
CA SER A 321 -29.41 -6.27 -26.23
C SER A 321 -28.76 -5.61 -25.01
N ALA A 322 -28.43 -4.31 -25.16
CA ALA A 322 -27.95 -3.46 -24.08
C ALA A 322 -28.95 -3.41 -22.92
N ASN A 323 -30.27 -3.34 -23.21
CA ASN A 323 -31.30 -3.30 -22.16
C ASN A 323 -31.20 -4.48 -21.18
N LYS A 324 -30.94 -5.70 -21.68
CA LYS A 324 -30.80 -6.88 -20.82
C LYS A 324 -29.56 -6.81 -19.93
N VAL A 325 -28.42 -6.40 -20.50
CA VAL A 325 -27.16 -6.20 -19.76
C VAL A 325 -27.34 -5.11 -18.70
N ASN A 326 -27.92 -3.97 -19.08
CA ASN A 326 -28.14 -2.82 -18.21
C ASN A 326 -29.03 -3.19 -17.01
N ILE A 327 -30.14 -3.92 -17.24
CA ILE A 327 -31.04 -4.34 -16.16
C ILE A 327 -30.33 -5.28 -15.18
N GLN A 328 -29.55 -6.24 -15.69
CA GLN A 328 -28.77 -7.14 -14.83
C GLN A 328 -27.80 -6.36 -13.95
N VAL A 329 -26.97 -5.48 -14.53
CA VAL A 329 -25.98 -4.70 -13.78
C VAL A 329 -26.65 -3.71 -12.83
N PHE A 330 -27.76 -3.09 -13.24
CA PHE A 330 -28.51 -2.18 -12.38
C PHE A 330 -29.05 -2.90 -11.14
N ASN A 331 -29.68 -4.07 -11.32
CA ASN A 331 -30.21 -4.86 -10.21
C ASN A 331 -29.08 -5.39 -9.32
N ASP A 332 -28.00 -5.88 -9.91
CA ASP A 332 -26.82 -6.36 -9.21
C ASP A 332 -26.19 -5.27 -8.32
N LEU A 333 -26.04 -4.05 -8.85
CA LEU A 333 -25.58 -2.90 -8.06
C LEU A 333 -26.60 -2.50 -6.99
N GLN A 334 -27.90 -2.49 -7.31
CA GLN A 334 -28.97 -2.19 -6.35
C GLN A 334 -28.98 -3.18 -5.18
N HIS A 335 -28.76 -4.46 -5.45
CA HIS A 335 -28.72 -5.53 -4.44
C HIS A 335 -27.53 -5.41 -3.48
N THR A 336 -26.47 -4.68 -3.84
CA THR A 336 -25.39 -4.37 -2.90
C THR A 336 -25.81 -3.36 -1.82
N ILE A 337 -26.83 -2.54 -2.10
CA ILE A 337 -27.21 -1.42 -1.22
C ILE A 337 -28.07 -1.94 -0.06
N THR A 338 -27.63 -1.69 1.17
CA THR A 338 -28.37 -2.07 2.38
C THR A 338 -28.33 -1.01 3.47
N GLY A 339 -29.49 -0.77 4.09
CA GLY A 339 -29.59 -0.02 5.35
C GLY A 339 -29.38 -0.90 6.59
N TRP A 340 -29.17 -2.21 6.43
CA TRP A 340 -28.98 -3.18 7.52
C TRP A 340 -27.70 -3.97 7.30
N PRO A 341 -26.52 -3.38 7.60
CA PRO A 341 -25.24 -4.03 7.37
C PRO A 341 -25.03 -5.33 8.17
N GLY A 342 -25.73 -5.48 9.31
CA GLY A 342 -25.77 -6.72 10.09
C GLY A 342 -26.92 -7.67 9.71
N GLY A 343 -27.64 -7.39 8.63
CA GLY A 343 -28.82 -8.14 8.18
C GLY A 343 -30.11 -7.74 8.92
N LYS A 344 -31.19 -7.56 8.17
CA LYS A 344 -32.50 -7.13 8.70
C LYS A 344 -33.30 -8.35 9.20
N PRO A 345 -33.66 -8.45 10.49
CA PRO A 345 -34.48 -9.55 10.99
C PRO A 345 -35.90 -9.49 10.39
N ASN A 346 -36.52 -10.65 10.20
CA ASN A 346 -37.88 -10.80 9.66
C ASN A 346 -38.10 -10.18 8.26
N ALA A 347 -37.05 -10.09 7.44
CA ALA A 347 -37.13 -9.61 6.07
C ALA A 347 -36.54 -10.64 5.11
N ASP A 348 -37.00 -10.63 3.85
CA ASP A 348 -36.35 -11.38 2.79
C ASP A 348 -34.94 -10.81 2.54
N ASP A 349 -33.96 -11.71 2.55
CA ASP A 349 -32.54 -11.45 2.37
C ASP A 349 -31.97 -12.15 1.12
N SER A 350 -32.81 -12.76 0.28
CA SER A 350 -32.40 -13.46 -0.94
C SER A 350 -31.57 -12.63 -1.91
N THR A 351 -31.75 -11.30 -1.90
CA THR A 351 -31.01 -10.33 -2.71
C THR A 351 -30.20 -9.34 -1.89
N ARG A 352 -30.08 -9.55 -0.57
CA ARG A 352 -29.34 -8.65 0.32
C ARG A 352 -27.91 -9.14 0.51
N PRO A 353 -26.96 -8.23 0.79
CA PRO A 353 -25.56 -8.60 0.93
C PRO A 353 -25.26 -9.42 2.19
N GLU A 354 -26.06 -9.25 3.26
CA GLU A 354 -25.91 -9.94 4.54
C GLU A 354 -27.21 -10.59 4.98
N ARG A 355 -27.09 -11.78 5.58
CA ARG A 355 -28.22 -12.64 5.98
C ARG A 355 -28.96 -12.09 7.20
N ALA A 356 -30.27 -12.31 7.27
CA ALA A 356 -31.12 -11.85 8.36
C ALA A 356 -30.77 -12.48 9.71
N TYR A 357 -30.48 -13.78 9.75
CA TYR A 357 -30.24 -14.54 10.98
C TYR A 357 -28.82 -15.12 11.08
N PRO A 358 -28.23 -15.18 12.27
CA PRO A 358 -28.82 -14.84 13.59
C PRO A 358 -29.02 -13.33 13.81
N TYR A 359 -29.92 -12.96 14.74
CA TYR A 359 -30.11 -11.59 15.22
C TYR A 359 -30.38 -11.61 16.74
N PRO A 360 -29.68 -10.80 17.55
CA PRO A 360 -28.55 -9.94 17.16
C PRO A 360 -27.33 -10.76 16.70
N LYS A 361 -26.44 -10.13 15.91
CA LYS A 361 -25.16 -10.74 15.52
C LYS A 361 -24.05 -10.32 16.46
N ARG A 362 -23.10 -11.21 16.74
CA ARG A 362 -21.78 -10.87 17.26
C ARG A 362 -20.91 -10.41 16.09
N ILE A 363 -20.39 -9.21 16.19
CA ILE A 363 -19.61 -8.55 15.14
C ILE A 363 -18.26 -8.16 15.70
N LEU A 364 -17.19 -8.48 14.99
CA LEU A 364 -15.83 -8.08 15.35
C LEU A 364 -15.26 -7.16 14.28
N ILE A 365 -14.90 -5.94 14.66
CA ILE A 365 -14.23 -4.96 13.80
C ILE A 365 -12.75 -4.97 14.15
N PHE A 366 -11.90 -5.46 13.25
CA PHE A 366 -10.46 -5.29 13.35
C PHE A 366 -10.05 -3.93 12.84
N SER A 367 -9.25 -3.23 13.64
CA SER A 367 -8.77 -1.89 13.36
C SER A 367 -7.24 -1.89 13.45
N PRO A 368 -6.49 -1.77 12.33
CA PRO A 368 -5.04 -1.83 12.35
C PRO A 368 -4.43 -0.77 13.27
N HIS A 369 -4.79 0.50 13.08
CA HIS A 369 -4.50 1.60 13.97
C HIS A 369 -5.77 2.01 14.76
N PRO A 370 -5.63 2.64 15.94
CA PRO A 370 -6.76 2.93 16.83
C PRO A 370 -7.93 3.76 16.29
N ASP A 371 -7.80 4.39 15.12
CA ASP A 371 -8.77 5.30 14.48
C ASP A 371 -9.31 4.79 13.13
N ASP A 372 -8.77 3.68 12.60
CA ASP A 372 -9.15 3.18 11.27
C ASP A 372 -10.61 2.69 11.22
N ASP A 373 -11.14 2.18 12.32
CA ASP A 373 -12.54 1.73 12.43
C ASP A 373 -13.52 2.89 12.16
N VAL A 374 -13.28 4.03 12.79
CA VAL A 374 -14.15 5.21 12.69
C VAL A 374 -13.90 6.01 11.41
N ILE A 375 -12.66 6.07 10.92
CA ILE A 375 -12.33 6.76 9.66
C ILE A 375 -12.90 5.98 8.47
N SER A 376 -12.71 4.66 8.43
CA SER A 376 -13.09 3.87 7.27
C SER A 376 -14.57 3.50 7.26
N MET A 377 -15.11 3.05 8.40
CA MET A 377 -16.46 2.49 8.48
C MET A 377 -17.30 3.05 9.64
N GLY A 378 -16.97 4.25 10.13
CA GLY A 378 -17.63 4.83 11.31
C GLY A 378 -19.14 5.00 11.21
N GLY A 379 -19.70 5.20 10.00
CA GLY A 379 -21.14 5.29 9.79
C GLY A 379 -21.81 3.92 9.94
N THR A 380 -21.25 2.90 9.29
CA THR A 380 -21.67 1.50 9.38
C THR A 380 -21.51 0.98 10.81
N PHE A 381 -20.39 1.31 11.45
CA PHE A 381 -20.12 0.96 12.84
C PHE A 381 -21.20 1.51 13.77
N ALA A 382 -21.50 2.82 13.71
CA ALA A 382 -22.56 3.41 14.51
C ALA A 382 -23.92 2.75 14.26
N ARG A 383 -24.23 2.45 13.00
CA ARG A 383 -25.48 1.79 12.63
C ARG A 383 -25.60 0.37 13.16
N LEU A 384 -24.51 -0.40 13.17
CA LEU A 384 -24.51 -1.76 13.74
C LEU A 384 -24.84 -1.75 15.24
N VAL A 385 -24.30 -0.76 15.97
CA VAL A 385 -24.61 -0.57 17.39
C VAL A 385 -26.07 -0.12 17.58
N GLU A 386 -26.53 0.86 16.80
CA GLU A 386 -27.93 1.34 16.84
C GLU A 386 -28.93 0.22 16.53
N GLN A 387 -28.59 -0.68 15.60
CA GLN A 387 -29.41 -1.84 15.24
C GLN A 387 -29.35 -2.98 16.27
N GLY A 388 -28.68 -2.79 17.41
CA GLY A 388 -28.70 -3.71 18.53
C GLY A 388 -27.80 -4.94 18.37
N HIS A 389 -26.84 -4.92 17.44
CA HIS A 389 -25.86 -5.99 17.32
C HIS A 389 -24.84 -5.95 18.47
N GLU A 390 -24.27 -7.10 18.81
CA GLU A 390 -23.18 -7.21 19.76
C GLU A 390 -21.86 -6.88 19.04
N VAL A 391 -21.45 -5.61 19.09
CA VAL A 391 -20.25 -5.13 18.41
C VAL A 391 -19.04 -5.16 19.34
N HIS A 392 -17.96 -5.75 18.85
CA HIS A 392 -16.62 -5.72 19.43
C HIS A 392 -15.67 -4.98 18.48
N VAL A 393 -14.71 -4.26 19.03
CA VAL A 393 -13.63 -3.63 18.27
C VAL A 393 -12.30 -4.15 18.77
N ALA A 394 -11.42 -4.55 17.86
CA ALA A 394 -10.10 -5.07 18.15
C ALA A 394 -9.03 -4.21 17.49
N TYR A 395 -8.35 -3.41 18.30
CA TYR A 395 -7.23 -2.58 17.90
C TYR A 395 -5.95 -3.42 17.86
N GLN A 396 -5.43 -3.64 16.66
CA GLN A 396 -4.32 -4.56 16.43
C GLN A 396 -2.99 -3.97 16.90
N THR A 397 -2.74 -2.68 16.63
CA THR A 397 -1.52 -1.97 17.04
C THR A 397 -1.82 -0.85 18.04
N SER A 398 -0.80 -0.40 18.76
CA SER A 398 -0.93 0.70 19.73
C SER A 398 -1.03 2.08 19.09
N GLY A 399 -0.58 2.25 17.84
CA GLY A 399 -0.55 3.55 17.17
C GLY A 399 0.37 4.58 17.84
N SER A 400 1.26 4.15 18.74
CA SER A 400 2.07 5.01 19.60
C SER A 400 3.06 5.88 18.83
N ILE A 401 3.60 5.37 17.73
CA ILE A 401 4.57 6.09 16.87
C ILE A 401 3.96 7.31 16.15
N ALA A 402 2.63 7.40 16.06
CA ALA A 402 1.92 8.47 15.37
C ALA A 402 1.47 9.61 16.32
N VAL A 403 1.97 9.65 17.55
CA VAL A 403 1.65 10.71 18.51
C VAL A 403 2.78 11.74 18.52
N PHE A 404 2.43 12.99 18.22
CA PHE A 404 3.35 14.12 18.30
C PHE A 404 3.79 14.43 19.73
N ASP A 405 5.03 14.88 19.85
CA ASP A 405 5.68 15.15 21.14
C ASP A 405 4.99 16.30 21.92
N ASP A 406 4.57 17.36 21.23
CA ASP A 406 3.85 18.47 21.87
C ASP A 406 2.48 18.03 22.42
N TYR A 407 1.83 17.10 21.73
CA TYR A 407 0.54 16.59 22.19
C TYR A 407 0.70 15.77 23.47
N ILE A 408 1.75 14.93 23.58
CA ILE A 408 1.99 14.18 24.81
C ILE A 408 2.36 15.11 25.98
N TYR A 409 3.08 16.21 25.74
CA TYR A 409 3.32 17.22 26.79
C TYR A 409 2.03 17.78 27.36
N GLN A 410 1.09 18.17 26.51
CA GLN A 410 -0.21 18.67 26.95
C GLN A 410 -0.96 17.63 27.81
N GLN A 411 -0.92 16.34 27.42
CA GLN A 411 -1.60 15.28 28.18
C GLN A 411 -0.91 15.02 29.53
N MET A 412 0.41 15.14 29.61
CA MET A 412 1.15 15.00 30.87
C MET A 412 0.90 16.17 31.82
N ASP A 413 0.74 17.40 31.31
CA ASP A 413 0.32 18.56 32.12
C ASP A 413 -1.06 18.34 32.75
N ILE A 414 -2.00 17.79 31.97
CA ILE A 414 -3.34 17.43 32.45
C ILE A 414 -3.24 16.32 33.51
N ALA A 415 -2.48 15.26 33.26
CA ALA A 415 -2.30 14.14 34.20
C ALA A 415 -1.69 14.61 35.53
N THR A 416 -0.70 15.49 35.47
CA THR A 416 -0.08 16.12 36.66
C THR A 416 -1.09 16.94 37.44
N SER A 417 -1.90 17.73 36.74
CA SER A 417 -2.96 18.55 37.35
C SER A 417 -4.03 17.69 38.03
N PHE A 418 -4.48 16.60 37.40
CA PHE A 418 -5.44 15.68 38.00
C PHE A 418 -4.86 14.93 39.19
N THR A 419 -3.61 14.49 39.11
CA THR A 419 -2.90 13.84 40.24
C THR A 419 -2.89 14.75 41.46
N LYS A 420 -2.64 16.04 41.28
CA LYS A 420 -2.71 17.05 42.34
C LYS A 420 -4.12 17.22 42.93
N LEU A 421 -5.17 17.12 42.12
CA LEU A 421 -6.55 17.30 42.58
C LEU A 421 -7.07 16.12 43.42
N VAL A 422 -6.51 14.93 43.23
CA VAL A 422 -6.94 13.70 43.94
C VAL A 422 -5.96 13.28 45.04
N ASP A 423 -5.02 14.17 45.42
CA ASP A 423 -3.93 13.88 46.37
C ASP A 423 -3.16 12.59 46.02
N GLY A 424 -2.94 12.36 44.72
CA GLY A 424 -2.13 11.24 44.22
C GLY A 424 -0.62 11.47 44.39
N ASP A 425 0.19 10.51 43.94
CA ASP A 425 1.66 10.57 44.00
C ASP A 425 2.21 11.58 42.96
N LEU A 426 2.14 12.86 43.31
CA LEU A 426 2.61 13.97 42.48
C LEU A 426 4.12 13.89 42.17
N PRO A 427 5.02 13.60 43.13
CA PRO A 427 6.44 13.42 42.84
C PRO A 427 6.72 12.33 41.79
N ALA A 428 6.01 11.20 41.85
CA ALA A 428 6.16 10.15 40.84
C ALA A 428 5.72 10.63 39.44
N MET A 429 4.59 11.35 39.36
CA MET A 429 4.08 11.89 38.09
C MET A 429 5.01 12.96 37.50
N GLU A 430 5.50 13.89 38.32
CA GLU A 430 6.46 14.92 37.91
C GLU A 430 7.78 14.31 37.43
N ASN A 431 8.26 13.27 38.11
CA ASN A 431 9.46 12.54 37.68
C ASN A 431 9.25 11.81 36.35
N ALA A 432 8.11 11.15 36.15
CA ALA A 432 7.77 10.53 34.87
C ALA A 432 7.71 11.57 33.73
N PHE A 433 7.13 12.73 33.99
CA PHE A 433 7.07 13.81 33.01
C PHE A 433 8.46 14.38 32.70
N LEU A 434 9.32 14.54 33.71
CA LEU A 434 10.71 14.96 33.50
C LEU A 434 11.47 13.95 32.63
N GLN A 435 11.29 12.65 32.86
CA GLN A 435 11.88 11.61 32.03
C GLN A 435 11.38 11.70 30.58
N ILE A 436 10.08 11.93 30.36
CA ILE A 436 9.53 12.11 28.99
C ILE A 436 10.18 13.31 28.30
N LYS A 437 10.29 14.46 28.99
CA LYS A 437 10.95 15.65 28.45
C LYS A 437 12.41 15.38 28.09
N GLN A 438 13.13 14.65 28.93
CA GLN A 438 14.53 14.27 28.68
C GLN A 438 14.67 13.31 27.49
N ALA A 439 13.77 12.32 27.33
CA ALA A 439 13.79 11.43 26.16
C ALA A 439 13.62 12.21 24.86
N ILE A 440 12.63 13.10 24.82
CA ILE A 440 12.33 13.89 23.62
C ILE A 440 13.48 14.85 23.31
N ALA A 441 13.99 15.58 24.33
CA ALA A 441 15.06 16.55 24.12
C ALA A 441 16.40 15.92 23.69
N ASN A 442 16.68 14.69 24.12
CA ASN A 442 17.92 13.99 23.77
C ASN A 442 17.82 13.17 22.48
N ARG A 443 16.62 13.05 21.86
CA ARG A 443 16.41 12.27 20.64
C ARG A 443 17.07 12.96 19.45
N LYS A 444 17.97 12.28 18.76
CA LYS A 444 18.53 12.71 17.48
C LYS A 444 17.73 12.13 16.31
N PRO A 445 17.79 12.75 15.11
CA PRO A 445 17.22 12.14 13.90
C PRO A 445 17.76 10.72 13.70
N GLY A 446 16.86 9.74 13.54
CA GLY A 446 17.20 8.32 13.39
C GLY A 446 17.24 7.50 14.69
N ASP A 447 17.26 8.13 15.87
CA ASP A 447 17.21 7.40 17.14
C ASP A 447 15.87 6.68 17.33
N GLU A 448 15.92 5.47 17.91
CA GLU A 448 14.72 4.76 18.34
C GLU A 448 13.98 5.53 19.44
N GLU A 449 12.65 5.54 19.38
CA GLU A 449 11.87 6.18 20.43
C GLU A 449 11.92 5.37 21.73
N ALA A 450 12.18 6.05 22.84
CA ALA A 450 12.34 5.40 24.13
C ALA A 450 11.10 4.57 24.49
N ARG A 451 11.30 3.29 24.86
CA ARG A 451 10.20 2.35 25.14
C ARG A 451 9.20 2.87 26.18
N TYR A 452 9.66 3.58 27.21
CA TYR A 452 8.76 4.14 28.21
C TYR A 452 7.89 5.26 27.63
N LEU A 453 8.42 6.11 26.75
CA LEU A 453 7.65 7.17 26.07
C LEU A 453 6.53 6.55 25.20
N LEU A 454 6.85 5.49 24.46
CA LEU A 454 5.88 4.76 23.65
C LEU A 454 4.72 4.19 24.48
N GLN A 455 4.96 3.80 25.74
CA GLN A 455 3.90 3.35 26.64
C GLN A 455 2.90 4.47 26.98
N PHE A 456 3.38 5.69 27.23
CA PHE A 456 2.52 6.86 27.46
C PHE A 456 1.74 7.24 26.20
N LYS A 457 2.40 7.27 25.03
CA LYS A 457 1.75 7.52 23.73
C LYS A 457 0.70 6.45 23.41
N ALA A 458 0.99 5.17 23.67
CA ALA A 458 0.03 4.08 23.54
C ALA A 458 -1.17 4.25 24.49
N ALA A 459 -0.93 4.58 25.76
CA ALA A 459 -2.00 4.79 26.73
C ALA A 459 -2.97 5.90 26.30
N LEU A 460 -2.43 7.00 25.76
CA LEU A 460 -3.21 8.07 25.15
C LEU A 460 -4.08 7.54 23.99
N ARG A 461 -3.48 6.87 23.00
CA ARG A 461 -4.22 6.33 21.84
C ARG A 461 -5.33 5.36 22.26
N ARG A 462 -5.09 4.55 23.29
CA ARG A 462 -6.13 3.68 23.89
C ARG A 462 -7.26 4.48 24.54
N ALA A 463 -6.95 5.58 25.22
CA ALA A 463 -7.97 6.44 25.84
C ALA A 463 -8.86 7.11 24.78
N GLU A 464 -8.27 7.55 23.67
CA GLU A 464 -8.99 8.10 22.51
C GLU A 464 -9.93 7.07 21.87
N ALA A 465 -9.42 5.87 21.59
CA ALA A 465 -10.19 4.76 21.05
C ALA A 465 -11.37 4.34 21.94
N ARG A 466 -11.14 4.24 23.26
CA ARG A 466 -12.22 4.07 24.25
C ARG A 466 -13.23 5.22 24.18
N GLY A 467 -12.77 6.46 24.00
CA GLY A 467 -13.60 7.63 23.84
C GLY A 467 -14.52 7.55 22.62
N ALA A 468 -13.99 7.11 21.47
CA ALA A 468 -14.75 6.88 20.24
C ALA A 468 -15.78 5.75 20.42
N CYS A 469 -15.34 4.59 20.93
CA CYS A 469 -16.21 3.45 21.22
C CYS A 469 -17.36 3.82 22.18
N ARG A 470 -17.06 4.53 23.27
CA ARG A 470 -18.06 5.01 24.23
C ARG A 470 -19.06 5.98 23.60
N PHE A 471 -18.57 6.88 22.73
CA PHE A 471 -19.43 7.82 22.02
C PHE A 471 -20.38 7.11 21.05
N ILE A 472 -19.93 6.04 20.39
CA ILE A 472 -20.75 5.21 19.49
C ILE A 472 -21.70 4.29 20.28
N GLY A 473 -21.34 3.90 21.50
CA GLY A 473 -22.16 3.06 22.38
C GLY A 473 -21.64 1.62 22.56
N VAL A 474 -20.38 1.37 22.27
CA VAL A 474 -19.73 0.07 22.54
C VAL A 474 -19.33 -0.03 24.01
N PRO A 475 -19.74 -1.09 24.74
CA PRO A 475 -19.31 -1.34 26.11
C PRO A 475 -17.80 -1.57 26.23
N GLU A 476 -17.20 -1.15 27.34
CA GLU A 476 -15.75 -1.18 27.51
C GLU A 476 -15.16 -2.59 27.46
N GLU A 477 -15.87 -3.60 27.96
CA GLU A 477 -15.49 -5.02 27.92
C GLU A 477 -15.43 -5.60 26.49
N ARG A 478 -15.97 -4.88 25.50
CA ARG A 478 -15.95 -5.25 24.08
C ARG A 478 -14.90 -4.48 23.27
N VAL A 479 -14.09 -3.66 23.93
CA VAL A 479 -12.99 -2.91 23.33
C VAL A 479 -11.67 -3.63 23.63
N HIS A 480 -11.09 -4.26 22.61
CA HIS A 480 -9.91 -5.12 22.74
C HIS A 480 -8.66 -4.42 22.20
N PHE A 481 -7.57 -4.42 22.97
CA PHE A 481 -6.28 -3.90 22.55
C PHE A 481 -5.28 -5.05 22.46
N LEU A 482 -4.95 -5.48 21.24
CA LEU A 482 -4.16 -6.69 21.01
C LEU A 482 -2.66 -6.45 21.19
N ASN A 483 -2.18 -5.24 20.87
CA ASN A 483 -0.77 -4.85 20.94
C ASN A 483 0.14 -5.89 20.26
N LEU A 484 -0.14 -6.18 18.99
CA LEU A 484 0.54 -7.24 18.27
C LEU A 484 2.08 -7.05 18.32
N PRO A 485 2.84 -8.06 18.81
CA PRO A 485 4.29 -7.97 19.01
C PRO A 485 5.11 -7.42 17.84
N PHE A 486 4.70 -7.64 16.59
CA PHE A 486 5.43 -7.13 15.43
C PHE A 486 5.56 -5.59 15.42
N TYR A 487 4.61 -4.89 16.04
CA TYR A 487 4.54 -3.43 16.09
C TYR A 487 5.26 -2.83 17.30
N GLU A 488 5.31 -3.55 18.44
CA GLU A 488 5.81 -3.07 19.74
C GLU A 488 7.35 -3.06 19.84
N THR A 489 8.03 -2.65 18.76
CA THR A 489 9.49 -2.68 18.64
C THR A 489 10.16 -1.36 19.05
N GLY A 490 9.45 -0.24 18.89
CA GLY A 490 9.98 1.13 19.04
C GLY A 490 10.80 1.64 17.85
N LYS A 491 10.92 0.83 16.78
CA LYS A 491 11.56 1.20 15.51
C LYS A 491 10.51 1.64 14.49
N VAL A 492 10.91 2.52 13.56
CA VAL A 492 10.09 2.84 12.36
C VAL A 492 9.89 1.57 11.51
N LYS A 493 10.93 0.73 11.38
CA LYS A 493 10.88 -0.58 10.73
C LYS A 493 10.43 -1.67 11.71
N LYS A 494 9.23 -2.21 11.47
CA LYS A 494 8.58 -3.24 12.29
C LYS A 494 9.22 -4.62 12.13
N ASN A 495 9.06 -5.48 13.14
CA ASN A 495 9.52 -6.86 13.05
C ASN A 495 8.70 -7.66 12.03
N PRO A 496 9.24 -8.75 11.46
CA PRO A 496 8.45 -9.73 10.74
C PRO A 496 7.34 -10.29 11.65
N LEU A 497 6.16 -10.53 11.07
CA LEU A 497 5.06 -11.19 11.75
C LEU A 497 5.49 -12.54 12.32
N SER A 498 5.16 -12.79 13.59
CA SER A 498 5.49 -14.02 14.32
C SER A 498 4.24 -14.85 14.61
N GLN A 499 4.43 -16.09 15.10
CA GLN A 499 3.31 -16.94 15.53
C GLN A 499 2.57 -16.34 16.74
N ALA A 500 3.28 -15.64 17.63
CA ALA A 500 2.65 -14.99 18.78
C ALA A 500 1.60 -13.94 18.38
N ASP A 501 1.84 -13.21 17.27
CA ASP A 501 0.86 -12.27 16.72
C ASP A 501 -0.41 -12.99 16.27
N VAL A 502 -0.26 -14.15 15.63
CA VAL A 502 -1.37 -14.96 15.11
C VAL A 502 -2.17 -15.57 16.26
N ASP A 503 -1.49 -16.11 17.28
CA ASP A 503 -2.13 -16.75 18.43
C ASP A 503 -3.04 -15.79 19.20
N ILE A 504 -2.62 -14.53 19.38
CA ILE A 504 -3.45 -13.48 20.01
C ILE A 504 -4.77 -13.27 19.25
N ILE A 505 -4.73 -13.27 17.91
CA ILE A 505 -5.92 -13.11 17.07
C ILE A 505 -6.80 -14.36 17.14
N VAL A 506 -6.21 -15.56 17.10
CA VAL A 506 -6.94 -16.84 17.25
C VAL A 506 -7.69 -16.89 18.58
N ASP A 507 -7.04 -16.51 19.67
CA ASP A 507 -7.65 -16.51 21.01
C ASP A 507 -8.85 -15.55 21.08
N LEU A 508 -8.71 -14.35 20.52
CA LEU A 508 -9.82 -13.39 20.44
C LEU A 508 -10.98 -13.93 19.60
N LEU A 509 -10.69 -14.48 18.42
CA LEU A 509 -11.69 -15.03 17.51
C LEU A 509 -12.47 -16.18 18.15
N ARG A 510 -11.79 -17.10 18.84
CA ARG A 510 -12.42 -18.20 19.57
C ARG A 510 -13.21 -17.75 20.78
N LYS A 511 -12.80 -16.67 21.43
CA LYS A 511 -13.54 -16.06 22.55
C LYS A 511 -14.83 -15.37 22.09
N VAL A 512 -14.78 -14.63 20.99
CA VAL A 512 -15.93 -13.84 20.49
C VAL A 512 -16.86 -14.69 19.63
N GLN A 513 -16.33 -15.63 18.86
CA GLN A 513 -17.04 -16.42 17.84
C GLN A 513 -17.95 -15.55 16.96
N PRO A 514 -17.40 -14.53 16.27
CA PRO A 514 -18.21 -13.59 15.50
C PRO A 514 -19.00 -14.26 14.39
N HIS A 515 -20.20 -13.74 14.10
CA HIS A 515 -20.96 -14.08 12.89
C HIS A 515 -20.57 -13.21 11.69
N GLN A 516 -19.96 -12.05 11.97
CA GLN A 516 -19.51 -11.08 10.99
C GLN A 516 -18.19 -10.46 11.47
N ILE A 517 -17.22 -10.36 10.56
CA ILE A 517 -15.93 -9.71 10.80
C ILE A 517 -15.76 -8.57 9.80
N TYR A 518 -15.29 -7.43 10.27
CA TYR A 518 -14.79 -6.36 9.41
C TYR A 518 -13.28 -6.25 9.58
N ALA A 519 -12.54 -6.14 8.47
CA ALA A 519 -11.09 -5.97 8.51
C ALA A 519 -10.60 -5.01 7.41
N ALA A 520 -9.49 -4.32 7.67
CA ALA A 520 -8.88 -3.43 6.69
C ALA A 520 -8.21 -4.24 5.56
N GLY A 521 -8.81 -4.22 4.37
CA GLY A 521 -8.32 -4.83 3.13
C GLY A 521 -7.35 -3.95 2.34
N ASP A 522 -6.80 -2.90 2.95
CA ASP A 522 -6.03 -1.87 2.25
C ASP A 522 -4.54 -2.20 2.17
N LEU A 523 -4.13 -2.77 1.04
CA LEU A 523 -2.71 -3.08 0.78
C LEU A 523 -1.89 -1.85 0.34
N ALA A 524 -2.54 -0.70 0.10
CA ALA A 524 -1.88 0.54 -0.27
C ALA A 524 -1.61 1.47 0.93
N ASP A 525 -1.69 0.95 2.16
CA ASP A 525 -1.25 1.70 3.34
C ASP A 525 0.22 2.18 3.18
N PRO A 526 0.52 3.49 3.29
CA PRO A 526 1.90 4.02 3.26
C PRO A 526 2.82 3.41 4.30
N HIS A 527 2.30 2.92 5.43
CA HIS A 527 3.12 2.36 6.50
C HIS A 527 3.25 0.83 6.46
N GLY A 528 2.55 0.17 5.54
CA GLY A 528 2.46 -1.28 5.41
C GLY A 528 1.85 -2.00 6.62
N THR A 529 1.37 -1.28 7.64
CA THR A 529 0.75 -1.87 8.85
C THR A 529 -0.49 -2.65 8.47
N HIS A 530 -1.34 -2.10 7.60
CA HIS A 530 -2.61 -2.73 7.22
C HIS A 530 -2.36 -4.09 6.57
N GLY A 531 -1.39 -4.18 5.67
CA GLY A 531 -0.98 -5.44 5.05
C GLY A 531 -0.50 -6.47 6.06
N VAL A 532 0.35 -6.09 7.03
CA VAL A 532 0.83 -7.03 8.06
C VAL A 532 -0.30 -7.48 8.99
N CYS A 533 -1.16 -6.54 9.41
CA CYS A 533 -2.33 -6.80 10.23
C CYS A 533 -3.33 -7.74 9.53
N LEU A 534 -3.56 -7.55 8.23
CA LEU A 534 -4.41 -8.43 7.43
C LEU A 534 -3.78 -9.81 7.26
N ASP A 535 -2.47 -9.90 7.00
CA ASP A 535 -1.75 -11.19 6.93
C ASP A 535 -1.87 -11.98 8.23
N ALA A 536 -1.82 -11.30 9.39
CA ALA A 536 -2.04 -11.92 10.69
C ALA A 536 -3.45 -12.50 10.84
N ILE A 537 -4.48 -11.77 10.38
CA ILE A 537 -5.87 -12.25 10.36
C ILE A 537 -6.01 -13.48 9.45
N LEU A 538 -5.46 -13.44 8.23
CA LEU A 538 -5.54 -14.56 7.28
C LEU A 538 -4.83 -15.81 7.80
N ARG A 539 -3.68 -15.65 8.45
CA ARG A 539 -2.99 -16.77 9.13
C ARG A 539 -3.79 -17.32 10.29
N ALA A 540 -4.46 -16.47 11.05
CA ALA A 540 -5.37 -16.91 12.12
C ALA A 540 -6.55 -17.70 11.53
N TYR A 541 -7.10 -17.27 10.39
CA TYR A 541 -8.16 -18.00 9.69
C TYR A 541 -7.72 -19.41 9.28
N ASN A 542 -6.50 -19.60 8.78
CA ASN A 542 -5.97 -20.93 8.47
C ASN A 542 -5.92 -21.89 9.68
N ILE A 543 -6.00 -21.37 10.91
CA ILE A 543 -6.02 -22.16 12.16
C ILE A 543 -7.46 -22.44 12.60
N ILE A 544 -8.39 -21.50 12.39
CA ILE A 544 -9.78 -21.59 12.87
C ILE A 544 -10.78 -21.99 11.78
N ASP A 545 -10.36 -22.17 10.53
CA ASP A 545 -11.22 -22.51 9.40
C ASP A 545 -11.98 -23.83 9.57
N ARG A 546 -11.49 -24.70 10.46
CA ARG A 546 -12.14 -25.95 10.86
C ARG A 546 -13.13 -25.78 12.01
N ASP A 547 -13.12 -24.66 12.72
CA ASP A 547 -14.07 -24.41 13.82
C ASP A 547 -15.49 -24.22 13.25
N GLU A 548 -16.49 -24.94 13.77
CA GLU A 548 -17.85 -24.94 13.19
C GLU A 548 -18.50 -23.55 13.13
N TRP A 549 -18.24 -22.69 14.11
CA TRP A 549 -18.79 -21.33 14.14
C TRP A 549 -18.23 -20.45 13.01
N PHE A 550 -16.99 -20.69 12.58
CA PHE A 550 -16.32 -19.87 11.56
C PHE A 550 -16.86 -20.16 10.16
N LYS A 551 -17.38 -21.36 9.91
CA LYS A 551 -18.02 -21.73 8.63
C LYS A 551 -19.22 -20.86 8.28
N ASP A 552 -19.90 -20.29 9.28
CA ASP A 552 -21.00 -19.34 9.12
C ASP A 552 -20.55 -17.88 9.33
N CYS A 553 -19.26 -17.60 9.49
CA CYS A 553 -18.77 -16.23 9.69
C CYS A 553 -18.51 -15.53 8.35
N ASN A 554 -19.14 -14.37 8.12
CA ASN A 554 -18.84 -13.53 6.96
C ASN A 554 -17.74 -12.52 7.27
N THR A 555 -16.73 -12.44 6.40
CA THR A 555 -15.70 -11.38 6.48
C THR A 555 -15.94 -10.32 5.42
N TRP A 556 -15.96 -9.06 5.85
CA TRP A 556 -16.13 -7.87 5.02
C TRP A 556 -14.88 -7.02 5.10
N TRP A 557 -14.30 -6.67 3.95
CA TRP A 557 -13.15 -5.80 3.89
C TRP A 557 -13.54 -4.37 3.59
N TYR A 558 -13.01 -3.45 4.39
CA TYR A 558 -13.05 -2.02 4.13
C TYR A 558 -11.66 -1.51 3.71
N ARG A 559 -11.58 -0.34 3.06
CA ARG A 559 -10.30 0.33 2.76
C ARG A 559 -9.99 1.43 3.78
N GLY A 560 -8.71 1.75 3.96
CA GLY A 560 -8.23 2.75 4.91
C GLY A 560 -8.62 4.18 4.52
N ALA A 561 -8.01 5.17 5.18
CA ALA A 561 -8.27 6.58 4.92
C ALA A 561 -7.90 7.08 3.50
N TRP A 562 -7.07 6.32 2.78
CA TRP A 562 -6.41 6.77 1.56
C TRP A 562 -7.14 6.36 0.28
N MET A 563 -7.86 5.25 0.29
CA MET A 563 -8.56 4.73 -0.89
C MET A 563 -9.95 4.19 -0.52
N GLU A 564 -10.77 4.00 -1.53
CA GLU A 564 -12.07 3.32 -1.42
C GLU A 564 -12.09 2.16 -2.43
N TRP A 565 -12.93 1.16 -2.19
CA TRP A 565 -13.14 0.11 -3.17
C TRP A 565 -13.77 0.64 -4.45
N GLU A 566 -13.29 0.18 -5.60
CA GLU A 566 -13.93 0.46 -6.88
C GLU A 566 -15.32 -0.19 -6.92
N VAL A 567 -16.31 0.54 -7.43
CA VAL A 567 -17.73 0.17 -7.32
C VAL A 567 -18.03 -1.20 -7.93
N GLU A 568 -17.28 -1.61 -8.96
CA GLU A 568 -17.43 -2.93 -9.55
C GLU A 568 -17.03 -4.08 -8.62
N LYS A 569 -16.14 -3.83 -7.63
CA LYS A 569 -15.69 -4.83 -6.67
C LYS A 569 -16.61 -4.94 -5.46
N VAL A 570 -17.43 -3.92 -5.20
CA VAL A 570 -18.28 -3.78 -4.01
C VAL A 570 -19.31 -4.92 -3.92
N ASP A 571 -19.37 -5.57 -2.76
CA ASP A 571 -20.37 -6.59 -2.47
C ASP A 571 -21.41 -6.09 -1.44
N MET A 572 -21.12 -5.03 -0.68
CA MET A 572 -22.05 -4.32 0.20
C MET A 572 -21.80 -2.81 0.16
N ALA A 573 -22.87 -2.03 0.02
CA ALA A 573 -22.85 -0.59 0.07
C ALA A 573 -23.86 -0.10 1.13
N VAL A 574 -23.39 0.71 2.08
CA VAL A 574 -24.16 1.19 3.22
C VAL A 574 -24.37 2.70 3.05
N PRO A 575 -25.58 3.16 2.66
CA PRO A 575 -25.86 4.59 2.55
C PRO A 575 -25.83 5.24 3.93
N ILE A 576 -25.21 6.40 4.06
CA ILE A 576 -25.04 7.14 5.31
C ILE A 576 -25.85 8.44 5.22
N SER A 577 -26.69 8.71 6.22
CA SER A 577 -27.44 9.96 6.31
C SER A 577 -26.56 11.12 6.83
N PRO A 578 -26.98 12.39 6.68
CA PRO A 578 -26.25 13.52 7.25
C PRO A 578 -26.04 13.43 8.78
N ALA A 579 -27.00 12.83 9.49
CA ALA A 579 -26.89 12.62 10.94
C ALA A 579 -25.81 11.59 11.28
N GLU A 580 -25.76 10.47 10.56
CA GLU A 580 -24.75 9.43 10.77
C GLU A 580 -23.36 9.87 10.31
N LEU A 581 -23.26 10.67 9.24
CA LEU A 581 -22.01 11.29 8.82
C LEU A 581 -21.47 12.22 9.92
N SER A 582 -22.36 12.95 10.59
CA SER A 582 -22.01 13.77 11.76
C SER A 582 -21.56 12.93 12.96
N ILE A 583 -22.16 11.76 13.20
CA ILE A 583 -21.71 10.80 14.23
C ILE A 583 -20.30 10.32 13.90
N LYS A 584 -20.07 9.88 12.65
CA LYS A 584 -18.75 9.45 12.17
C LYS A 584 -17.68 10.53 12.42
N ARG A 585 -17.93 11.77 11.99
CA ARG A 585 -17.01 12.88 12.22
C ARG A 585 -16.73 13.13 13.71
N LYS A 586 -17.75 13.10 14.56
CA LYS A 586 -17.60 13.28 16.02
C LYS A 586 -16.82 12.14 16.68
N ALA A 587 -16.91 10.92 16.14
CA ALA A 587 -16.11 9.79 16.59
C ALA A 587 -14.63 9.96 16.20
N ILE A 588 -14.35 10.42 14.96
CA ILE A 588 -12.99 10.77 14.51
C ILE A 588 -12.38 11.85 15.42
N TYR A 589 -13.16 12.85 15.83
CA TYR A 589 -12.70 13.89 16.76
C TYR A 589 -12.28 13.39 18.15
N LYS A 590 -12.62 12.14 18.53
CA LYS A 590 -12.12 11.55 19.77
C LYS A 590 -10.64 11.17 19.70
N HIS A 591 -10.09 11.05 18.49
CA HIS A 591 -8.67 10.82 18.25
C HIS A 591 -7.91 12.13 18.12
N GLY A 592 -7.90 12.92 19.20
CA GLY A 592 -7.31 14.27 19.23
C GLY A 592 -5.85 14.33 18.80
N SER A 593 -5.06 13.30 19.14
CA SER A 593 -3.65 13.17 18.73
C SER A 593 -3.45 13.07 17.23
N GLN A 594 -4.50 12.80 16.45
CA GLN A 594 -4.47 12.66 14.99
C GLN A 594 -5.18 13.82 14.25
N ASN A 595 -5.67 14.84 14.97
CA ASN A 595 -6.44 15.97 14.42
C ASN A 595 -5.61 17.26 14.22
N ASN A 596 -4.30 17.21 14.38
CA ASN A 596 -3.38 18.34 14.18
C ASN A 596 -2.57 18.16 12.89
N GLY A 597 -3.21 17.64 11.84
CA GLY A 597 -2.53 17.04 10.70
C GLY A 597 -2.07 15.61 11.00
N PRO A 598 -2.03 14.73 9.99
CA PRO A 598 -1.48 13.39 10.15
C PRO A 598 0.00 13.45 10.53
N ALA A 599 0.46 12.58 11.44
CA ALA A 599 1.89 12.41 11.76
C ALA A 599 2.75 12.15 10.50
N PHE A 600 2.13 11.56 9.49
CA PHE A 600 2.71 11.34 8.17
C PHE A 600 1.70 11.78 7.10
N PRO A 601 1.74 13.03 6.61
CA PRO A 601 0.86 13.50 5.55
C PRO A 601 1.21 12.80 4.24
N GLY A 602 0.34 11.89 3.78
CA GLY A 602 0.28 11.50 2.36
C GLY A 602 -0.07 12.68 1.46
N ASP A 603 -0.39 12.46 0.18
CA ASP A 603 -0.52 13.51 -0.86
C ASP A 603 -1.62 14.55 -0.65
N ASP A 604 -2.41 14.39 0.40
CA ASP A 604 -3.62 15.14 0.66
C ASP A 604 -3.48 16.01 1.91
N PRO A 605 -3.51 17.35 1.79
CA PRO A 605 -3.35 18.26 2.93
C PRO A 605 -4.59 18.32 3.84
N ARG A 606 -5.69 17.66 3.47
CA ARG A 606 -6.93 17.64 4.26
C ARG A 606 -6.76 16.86 5.57
N GLU A 607 -7.49 17.28 6.59
CA GLU A 607 -7.64 16.52 7.84
C GLU A 607 -8.31 15.16 7.58
N PHE A 608 -8.06 14.17 8.45
CA PHE A 608 -8.61 12.81 8.27
C PHE A 608 -10.15 12.80 8.17
N TRP A 609 -10.84 13.64 8.94
CA TRP A 609 -12.30 13.70 8.89
C TRP A 609 -12.82 14.26 7.56
N GLN A 610 -12.13 15.24 6.97
CA GLN A 610 -12.51 15.81 5.65
C GLN A 610 -12.33 14.76 4.56
N ARG A 611 -11.21 14.03 4.60
CA ARG A 611 -10.95 12.91 3.67
C ARG A 611 -12.01 11.84 3.79
N ALA A 612 -12.36 11.45 5.01
CA ALA A 612 -13.37 10.43 5.27
C ALA A 612 -14.75 10.85 4.73
N GLU A 613 -15.18 12.10 4.98
CA GLU A 613 -16.46 12.63 4.47
C GLU A 613 -16.46 12.70 2.93
N ASP A 614 -15.46 13.34 2.33
CA ASP A 614 -15.40 13.54 0.87
C ASP A 614 -15.30 12.21 0.13
N ARG A 615 -14.57 11.22 0.67
CA ARG A 615 -14.49 9.87 0.10
C ARG A 615 -15.85 9.19 0.04
N ASN A 616 -16.62 9.25 1.14
CA ASN A 616 -17.93 8.62 1.17
C ASN A 616 -18.97 9.39 0.32
N ARG A 617 -18.85 10.73 0.22
CA ARG A 617 -19.64 11.55 -0.72
C ARG A 617 -19.33 11.22 -2.18
N ASN A 618 -18.05 11.14 -2.53
CA ASN A 618 -17.63 10.77 -3.89
C ASN A 618 -18.18 9.40 -4.32
N THR A 619 -18.25 8.45 -3.38
CA THR A 619 -18.85 7.13 -3.64
C THR A 619 -20.35 7.25 -3.89
N ALA A 620 -21.08 8.00 -3.05
CA ALA A 620 -22.51 8.26 -3.25
C ALA A 620 -22.78 8.97 -4.59
N ASP A 621 -21.98 9.97 -4.95
CA ASP A 621 -22.03 10.69 -6.23
C ASP A 621 -21.84 9.75 -7.42
N LEU A 622 -20.91 8.80 -7.31
CA LEU A 622 -20.69 7.81 -8.36
C LEU A 622 -21.90 6.89 -8.52
N TYR A 623 -22.50 6.41 -7.42
CA TYR A 623 -23.75 5.65 -7.46
C TYR A 623 -24.89 6.44 -8.10
N ASN A 624 -25.04 7.72 -7.75
CA ASN A 624 -26.03 8.62 -8.34
C ASN A 624 -25.83 8.76 -9.87
N ARG A 625 -24.59 9.01 -10.32
CA ARG A 625 -24.25 9.08 -11.76
C ARG A 625 -24.52 7.78 -12.53
N LEU A 626 -24.46 6.64 -11.85
CA LEU A 626 -24.81 5.32 -12.42
C LEU A 626 -26.34 5.11 -12.49
N GLY A 627 -27.14 5.98 -11.88
CA GLY A 627 -28.60 5.94 -11.90
C GLY A 627 -29.24 5.40 -10.62
N MET A 628 -28.47 5.25 -9.54
CA MET A 628 -28.99 4.90 -8.22
C MET A 628 -29.60 6.13 -7.53
N ALA A 629 -30.32 5.92 -6.42
CA ALA A 629 -30.84 7.01 -5.61
C ALA A 629 -29.70 7.91 -5.10
N GLU A 630 -30.02 9.18 -4.89
CA GLU A 630 -29.10 10.16 -4.32
C GLU A 630 -28.99 9.95 -2.80
N TYR A 631 -27.76 9.82 -2.31
CA TYR A 631 -27.45 9.63 -0.89
C TYR A 631 -26.42 10.69 -0.46
N GLU A 632 -26.44 11.07 0.82
CA GLU A 632 -25.46 12.02 1.37
C GLU A 632 -24.04 11.45 1.32
N ALA A 633 -23.86 10.20 1.74
CA ALA A 633 -22.59 9.51 1.73
C ALA A 633 -22.82 7.99 1.63
N MET A 634 -21.78 7.23 1.27
CA MET A 634 -21.84 5.78 1.21
C MET A 634 -20.51 5.16 1.64
N GLU A 635 -20.58 4.15 2.51
CA GLU A 635 -19.44 3.29 2.86
C GLU A 635 -19.59 1.96 2.13
N VAL A 636 -18.49 1.43 1.59
CA VAL A 636 -18.53 0.23 0.75
C VAL A 636 -17.57 -0.85 1.24
N PHE A 637 -17.97 -2.10 1.02
CA PHE A 637 -17.26 -3.27 1.51
C PHE A 637 -17.20 -4.35 0.42
N THR A 638 -16.13 -5.12 0.44
CA THR A 638 -15.99 -6.33 -0.39
C THR A 638 -16.07 -7.56 0.50
N ARG A 639 -16.70 -8.63 0.01
CA ARG A 639 -16.81 -9.87 0.77
C ARG A 639 -15.56 -10.70 0.54
N TYR A 640 -14.90 -11.06 1.62
CA TYR A 640 -13.80 -12.02 1.57
C TYR A 640 -14.33 -13.42 1.86
N LYS A 641 -13.87 -14.38 1.04
CA LYS A 641 -14.14 -15.80 1.20
C LYS A 641 -12.81 -16.50 1.42
N HIS A 642 -12.66 -17.12 2.58
CA HIS A 642 -11.41 -17.75 2.98
C HIS A 642 -11.22 -19.10 2.29
N ASP A 643 -10.05 -19.31 1.70
CA ASP A 643 -9.56 -20.62 1.28
C ASP A 643 -8.35 -21.02 2.15
N HIS A 644 -8.30 -22.30 2.56
CA HIS A 644 -7.21 -22.79 3.42
C HIS A 644 -5.85 -22.61 2.75
N GLY A 645 -4.92 -21.99 3.46
CA GLY A 645 -3.60 -21.61 2.96
C GLY A 645 -3.50 -20.15 2.50
N ASP A 646 -4.58 -19.38 2.58
CA ASP A 646 -4.56 -17.96 2.23
C ASP A 646 -3.57 -17.18 3.12
N SER A 647 -2.72 -16.37 2.48
CA SER A 647 -1.79 -15.44 3.13
C SER A 647 -1.38 -14.36 2.12
N LEU A 648 -0.94 -13.20 2.59
CA LEU A 648 -0.48 -12.11 1.71
C LEU A 648 0.96 -12.30 1.20
N LYS A 649 1.69 -13.32 1.68
CA LYS A 649 3.08 -13.60 1.29
C LYS A 649 3.25 -14.63 0.17
#